data_AF-A0A952Q1S5-F1
#
_entry.id   AF-A0A952Q1S5-F1
#
_cell.length_a   1.000
_cell.length_b   1.000
_cell.length_c   1.000
_cell.angle_alpha   90.00
_cell.angle_beta   90.00
_cell.angle_gamma   90.00
#
_symmetry.space_group_name_H-M   'P 1'
#
loop_
_entity.id
_entity.type
_entity.pdbx_description
1 polymer ?
#
loop_
_entity_poly.entity_id
_entity_poly.type
_entity_poly.pdbx_seq_one_letter_code
_entity_poly.pdbx_strand_id
1 'polypeptide(L)'
;MATKQLRCIAEALNIRSSPRMGSDNKTGDQLKFSEIITVDLDSRKEADGVVWLKHDRGWSVERSLDNRQLYLVDALTPRERVFGINIDPNNPKGNPPADRLFGAGWVRFVFHVNSRHQTLEQVYTFYDPIIRSYAQTGTRILLILLQDTFWGNGPWDAGSNGDWRLYARGFGERAGQIARHYRGQVTAYQIWNEEDVSGQPTSIFVNPQNYALILLSAVQAIAQADPSAQVITGGLAAATDASIEYMKQVRTALGGVLPVDGIAIHPYGQTASVPDAEPFPDFSRGLLKRTLIKFADTFLGYPIWITEFGVPRVNVSDKSLWPNIARYMDKTIDYIRAEFNHLVPAFIWFAWSDDMDNAGIVSNDQQPKGEIFTQFFNNVLSDYPNVTKSPTPFDGKVTLAYLNGGTVSENSITELAERISSSAPSVGSILVRTSLGTTWQGRSDSKRNMAINAPADLARWSTELSRERLDLHAWHQVQARSVVEITNEINLITQIALSPGVSCVVLDLDATLGPRNSTAIRNFMVPLRRNLPPPYHIGLSFDGRPEFLQNITFSEWYPFLNSWHPRITIPQTGAAAANPYQYLNAVCNFLKPFRKPILPMISLEPVSGRPIPAEQVRLVAQAAFDVHNCQGISFWRLGLFGTGEYDAIRSINVSMMGGYTVRAPLGTVTVKVNGVRIRTVPSLTGDVLGQLQLNEQITVLERRVLGGFEWVRFDRGWSASRNTTTGETFMS
;
A
#
# COMPACT_ATOMS: atom_id res chain seq x y z
N MET A 1 28.41 -15.72 -5.51
CA MET A 1 28.60 -14.43 -4.83
C MET A 1 27.25 -13.97 -4.34
N ALA A 2 27.10 -13.83 -3.04
CA ALA A 2 25.88 -13.27 -2.46
C ALA A 2 25.85 -11.77 -2.78
N THR A 3 24.83 -11.30 -3.49
CA THR A 3 24.72 -9.88 -3.85
C THR A 3 23.55 -9.22 -3.15
N LYS A 4 23.65 -7.90 -2.91
CA LYS A 4 22.59 -7.09 -2.31
C LYS A 4 22.47 -5.76 -3.04
N GLN A 5 21.26 -5.21 -3.11
CA GLN A 5 21.08 -3.85 -3.58
C GLN A 5 21.11 -2.89 -2.40
N LEU A 6 22.02 -1.92 -2.45
CA LEU A 6 22.14 -0.86 -1.47
C LEU A 6 21.91 0.50 -2.12
N ARG A 7 21.35 1.45 -1.37
CA ARG A 7 21.08 2.82 -1.75
C ARG A 7 22.01 3.77 -1.01
N CYS A 8 22.60 4.71 -1.74
CA CYS A 8 23.40 5.79 -1.15
C CYS A 8 22.50 6.82 -0.45
N ILE A 9 22.82 7.13 0.81
CA ILE A 9 22.09 8.13 1.62
C ILE A 9 22.90 9.40 1.89
N ALA A 10 24.14 9.46 1.41
CA ALA A 10 24.95 10.66 1.44
C ALA A 10 24.76 11.50 0.17
N GLU A 11 24.91 12.81 0.27
CA GLU A 11 24.86 13.71 -0.89
C GLU A 11 25.83 13.28 -2.00
N ALA A 12 27.06 12.94 -1.60
CA ALA A 12 28.10 12.39 -2.47
C ALA A 12 28.99 11.41 -1.72
N LEU A 13 29.12 10.19 -2.24
CA LEU A 13 29.97 9.14 -1.68
C LEU A 13 31.05 8.73 -2.68
N ASN A 14 32.32 8.91 -2.33
CA ASN A 14 33.42 8.61 -3.23
C ASN A 14 33.51 7.11 -3.57
N ILE A 15 33.76 6.82 -4.85
CA ILE A 15 34.11 5.49 -5.33
C ILE A 15 35.63 5.36 -5.36
N ARG A 16 36.12 4.17 -4.99
CA ARG A 16 37.54 3.89 -4.85
C ARG A 16 37.98 2.64 -5.59
N SER A 17 39.22 2.65 -6.06
CA SER A 17 39.86 1.50 -6.72
C SER A 17 40.20 0.37 -5.74
N SER A 18 40.38 0.70 -4.46
CA SER A 18 40.66 -0.26 -3.38
C SER A 18 39.93 0.11 -2.07
N PRO A 19 39.71 -0.84 -1.14
CA PRO A 19 39.02 -0.60 0.13
C PRO A 19 39.94 0.08 1.15
N ARG A 20 40.44 1.27 0.79
CA ARG A 20 41.37 2.07 1.58
C ARG A 20 41.06 3.56 1.46
N MET A 21 41.20 4.26 2.58
CA MET A 21 41.26 5.71 2.65
C MET A 21 42.60 6.21 2.07
N GLY A 22 42.61 7.40 1.44
CA GLY A 22 43.76 7.97 0.73
C GLY A 22 43.36 8.65 -0.59
N SER A 23 44.01 9.74 -0.98
CA SER A 23 43.72 10.46 -2.25
C SER A 23 43.89 9.56 -3.46
N ASP A 24 44.93 8.73 -3.46
CA ASP A 24 45.39 7.95 -4.62
C ASP A 24 44.45 6.80 -4.97
N ASN A 25 43.56 6.42 -4.05
CA ASN A 25 42.55 5.39 -4.25
C ASN A 25 41.23 5.93 -4.82
N LYS A 26 41.05 7.26 -4.93
CA LYS A 26 39.81 7.83 -5.49
C LYS A 26 39.81 7.65 -7.01
N THR A 27 38.71 7.15 -7.56
CA THR A 27 38.56 7.02 -9.03
C THR A 27 38.21 8.33 -9.71
N GLY A 28 37.77 9.34 -8.95
CA GLY A 28 37.15 10.56 -9.46
C GLY A 28 35.62 10.48 -9.55
N ASP A 29 35.06 9.26 -9.51
CA ASP A 29 33.62 9.04 -9.52
C ASP A 29 33.03 9.03 -8.11
N GLN A 30 31.73 9.35 -8.04
CA GLN A 30 30.95 9.33 -6.81
C GLN A 30 29.60 8.65 -7.04
N LEU A 31 29.09 8.00 -5.99
CA LEU A 31 27.69 7.64 -5.87
C LEU A 31 26.92 8.88 -5.39
N LYS A 32 25.81 9.15 -6.07
CA LYS A 32 24.92 10.26 -5.73
C LYS A 32 23.88 9.82 -4.72
N PHE A 33 23.31 10.79 -4.00
CA PHE A 33 22.16 10.55 -3.15
C PHE A 33 21.05 9.76 -3.88
N SER A 34 20.48 8.77 -3.20
CA SER A 34 19.45 7.85 -3.70
C SER A 34 19.87 6.92 -4.84
N GLU A 35 21.14 6.93 -5.26
CA GLU A 35 21.65 5.99 -6.25
C GLU A 35 21.68 4.56 -5.68
N ILE A 36 21.18 3.59 -6.46
CA ILE A 36 21.17 2.18 -6.08
C ILE A 36 22.33 1.46 -6.77
N ILE A 37 23.13 0.75 -5.98
CA ILE A 37 24.21 -0.11 -6.44
C ILE A 37 23.96 -1.56 -6.05
N THR A 38 24.49 -2.48 -6.84
CA THR A 38 24.54 -3.91 -6.47
C THR A 38 25.92 -4.21 -5.92
N VAL A 39 25.98 -4.57 -4.64
CA VAL A 39 27.22 -4.91 -3.95
C VAL A 39 27.40 -6.42 -3.85
N ASP A 40 28.65 -6.86 -3.87
CA ASP A 40 29.07 -8.21 -3.50
C ASP A 40 29.23 -8.29 -1.98
N LEU A 41 28.36 -9.04 -1.30
CA LEU A 41 28.41 -9.18 0.17
C LEU A 41 29.64 -9.98 0.62
N ASP A 42 30.14 -10.87 -0.22
CA ASP A 42 31.33 -11.67 0.09
C ASP A 42 32.61 -10.80 0.04
N SER A 43 32.52 -9.58 -0.49
CA SER A 43 33.62 -8.62 -0.58
C SER A 43 33.86 -7.79 0.69
N ARG A 44 32.99 -7.93 1.70
CA ARG A 44 33.01 -7.10 2.93
C ARG A 44 34.40 -7.02 3.54
N LYS A 45 34.91 -5.80 3.71
CA LYS A 45 36.22 -5.56 4.33
C LYS A 45 36.18 -4.43 5.35
N GLU A 46 36.70 -4.68 6.53
CA GLU A 46 36.89 -3.65 7.56
C GLU A 46 38.30 -3.07 7.41
N ALA A 47 38.38 -1.77 7.14
CA ALA A 47 39.65 -1.06 7.03
C ALA A 47 39.43 0.43 7.28
N ASP A 48 40.42 1.08 7.88
CA ASP A 48 40.46 2.54 8.08
C ASP A 48 39.24 3.09 8.83
N GLY A 49 38.76 2.34 9.83
CA GLY A 49 37.63 2.73 10.68
C GLY A 49 36.25 2.54 10.05
N VAL A 50 36.16 1.94 8.86
CA VAL A 50 34.89 1.78 8.12
C VAL A 50 34.72 0.38 7.52
N VAL A 51 33.49 0.07 7.13
CA VAL A 51 33.12 -1.14 6.38
C VAL A 51 33.06 -0.80 4.89
N TRP A 52 33.83 -1.52 4.09
CA TRP A 52 33.90 -1.41 2.64
C TRP A 52 33.11 -2.53 1.96
N LEU A 53 32.41 -2.19 0.88
CA LEU A 53 31.75 -3.12 -0.01
C LEU A 53 32.15 -2.84 -1.46
N LYS A 54 32.37 -3.91 -2.22
CA LYS A 54 32.68 -3.86 -3.64
C LYS A 54 31.41 -3.90 -4.47
N HIS A 55 31.38 -3.11 -5.53
CA HIS A 55 30.39 -3.12 -6.59
C HIS A 55 31.09 -3.01 -7.95
N ASP A 56 30.31 -3.01 -9.02
CA ASP A 56 30.77 -2.97 -10.42
C ASP A 56 31.72 -1.80 -10.75
N ARG A 57 31.52 -0.64 -10.11
CA ARG A 57 32.33 0.58 -10.33
C ARG A 57 33.51 0.74 -9.37
N GLY A 58 33.66 -0.11 -8.36
CA GLY A 58 34.76 -0.05 -7.40
C GLY A 58 34.35 -0.39 -5.98
N TRP A 59 34.89 0.35 -5.01
CA TRP A 59 34.65 0.20 -3.57
C TRP A 59 34.03 1.48 -3.00
N SER A 60 32.99 1.31 -2.20
CA SER A 60 32.37 2.39 -1.45
C SER A 60 32.17 1.99 0.01
N VAL A 61 32.12 3.00 0.87
CA VAL A 61 31.93 2.81 2.31
C VAL A 61 30.45 2.53 2.57
N GLU A 62 30.15 1.46 3.31
CA GLU A 62 28.80 1.17 3.80
C GLU A 62 28.49 1.99 5.06
N ARG A 63 29.37 1.91 6.06
CA ARG A 63 29.22 2.53 7.39
C ARG A 63 30.56 2.66 8.11
N SER A 64 30.63 3.51 9.12
CA SER A 64 31.71 3.49 10.10
C SER A 64 31.62 2.27 11.02
N LEU A 65 32.75 1.78 11.53
CA LEU A 65 32.80 0.60 12.40
C LEU A 65 32.10 0.82 13.74
N ASP A 66 32.06 2.07 14.23
CA ASP A 66 31.33 2.46 15.43
C ASP A 66 29.81 2.66 15.19
N ASN A 67 29.33 2.40 13.97
CA ASN A 67 27.95 2.60 13.52
C ASN A 67 27.42 4.04 13.65
N ARG A 68 28.29 5.03 13.89
CA ARG A 68 27.88 6.44 14.00
C ARG A 68 27.61 7.10 12.65
N GLN A 69 28.13 6.53 11.56
CA GLN A 69 27.96 7.04 10.21
C GLN A 69 27.53 5.90 9.29
N LEU A 70 26.41 6.09 8.58
CA LEU A 70 25.84 5.14 7.63
C LEU A 70 25.75 5.84 6.28
N TYR A 71 26.25 5.20 5.23
CA TYR A 71 26.32 5.79 3.88
C TYR A 71 25.53 4.99 2.86
N LEU A 72 25.41 3.68 3.07
CA LEU A 72 24.64 2.77 2.23
C LEU A 72 23.60 2.04 3.10
N VAL A 73 22.35 1.98 2.62
CA VAL A 73 21.26 1.26 3.27
C VAL A 73 20.59 0.29 2.31
N ASP A 74 19.79 -0.64 2.81
CA ASP A 74 19.07 -1.58 1.97
C ASP A 74 18.16 -0.86 0.97
N ALA A 75 18.36 -1.12 -0.33
CA ALA A 75 17.54 -0.52 -1.37
C ALA A 75 16.10 -1.07 -1.37
N LEU A 76 15.90 -2.23 -0.73
CA LEU A 76 14.64 -2.96 -0.63
C LEU A 76 14.11 -2.94 0.82
N THR A 77 13.96 -1.77 1.44
CA THR A 77 13.16 -1.71 2.67
C THR A 77 11.70 -2.07 2.38
N PRO A 78 11.02 -2.85 3.23
CA PRO A 78 9.57 -2.97 3.21
C PRO A 78 8.94 -1.57 3.23
N ARG A 79 8.09 -1.28 2.24
CA ARG A 79 7.29 -0.06 2.22
C ARG A 79 6.14 -0.25 3.20
N GLU A 80 6.34 0.21 4.44
CA GLU A 80 5.23 0.50 5.34
C GLU A 80 4.52 1.77 4.87
N ARG A 81 3.25 1.93 5.24
CA ARG A 81 2.46 3.12 4.88
C ARG A 81 2.99 4.31 5.67
N VAL A 82 3.57 5.31 5.01
CA VAL A 82 4.17 6.48 5.66
C VAL A 82 3.18 7.63 5.84
N PHE A 83 2.10 7.68 5.05
CA PHE A 83 1.17 8.79 5.01
C PHE A 83 0.15 8.74 6.13
N GLY A 84 -0.03 9.87 6.78
CA GLY A 84 -0.99 10.02 7.86
C GLY A 84 -1.65 11.37 7.90
N ILE A 85 -2.43 11.59 8.95
CA ILE A 85 -3.10 12.87 9.20
C ILE A 85 -3.06 13.23 10.68
N ASN A 86 -2.97 14.54 10.93
CA ASN A 86 -3.16 15.12 12.24
C ASN A 86 -4.64 15.23 12.57
N ILE A 87 -5.00 14.78 13.77
CA ILE A 87 -6.34 14.90 14.35
C ILE A 87 -6.23 15.59 15.72
N ASP A 88 -7.35 16.04 16.26
CA ASP A 88 -7.44 16.54 17.63
C ASP A 88 -8.62 15.90 18.35
N PRO A 89 -8.38 14.88 19.20
CA PRO A 89 -9.43 14.26 20.01
C PRO A 89 -10.21 15.23 20.89
N ASN A 90 -9.58 16.31 21.37
CA ASN A 90 -10.23 17.29 22.25
C ASN A 90 -11.08 18.30 21.47
N ASN A 91 -10.97 18.30 20.14
CA ASN A 91 -11.85 19.03 19.25
C ASN A 91 -12.86 18.05 18.62
N PRO A 92 -14.17 18.15 18.96
CA PRO A 92 -15.19 17.28 18.36
C PRO A 92 -15.25 17.32 16.83
N LYS A 93 -14.79 18.41 16.21
CA LYS A 93 -14.69 18.55 14.74
C LYS A 93 -13.37 18.04 14.19
N GLY A 94 -12.34 17.93 15.02
CA GLY A 94 -11.01 17.46 14.68
C GLY A 94 -10.78 15.96 14.90
N ASN A 95 -11.79 15.22 15.39
CA ASN A 95 -11.67 13.83 15.82
C ASN A 95 -12.54 12.86 14.98
N PRO A 96 -12.11 12.51 13.75
CA PRO A 96 -12.86 11.55 12.94
C PRO A 96 -12.87 10.15 13.58
N PRO A 97 -13.91 9.34 13.34
CA PRO A 97 -13.86 7.93 13.69
C PRO A 97 -12.79 7.19 12.85
N ALA A 98 -12.20 6.14 13.43
CA ALA A 98 -11.07 5.43 12.83
C ALA A 98 -11.36 4.77 11.47
N ASP A 99 -12.61 4.38 11.22
CA ASP A 99 -13.07 3.80 9.94
C ASP A 99 -12.91 4.79 8.77
N ARG A 100 -13.09 6.09 9.00
CA ARG A 100 -12.84 7.14 8.00
C ARG A 100 -11.38 7.31 7.64
N LEU A 101 -10.46 6.85 8.48
CA LEU A 101 -9.02 6.89 8.21
C LEU A 101 -8.47 5.48 7.93
N PHE A 102 -9.34 4.51 7.63
CA PHE A 102 -8.91 3.19 7.22
C PHE A 102 -7.98 3.29 6.01
N GLY A 103 -6.85 2.57 6.06
CA GLY A 103 -5.82 2.68 5.03
C GLY A 103 -4.70 3.66 5.38
N ALA A 104 -4.92 4.66 6.26
CA ALA A 104 -3.88 5.59 6.66
C ALA A 104 -2.74 4.85 7.38
N GLY A 105 -1.50 5.25 7.10
CA GLY A 105 -0.31 4.71 7.75
C GLY A 105 -0.14 5.21 9.17
N TRP A 106 -0.48 6.48 9.41
CA TRP A 106 -0.36 7.13 10.71
C TRP A 106 -1.57 8.00 11.04
N VAL A 107 -1.88 8.06 12.33
CA VAL A 107 -2.65 9.14 12.94
C VAL A 107 -1.79 9.78 14.02
N ARG A 108 -1.81 11.11 14.10
CA ARG A 108 -1.04 11.89 15.07
C ARG A 108 -1.94 12.81 15.87
N PHE A 109 -1.76 12.83 17.19
CA PHE A 109 -2.48 13.74 18.08
C PHE A 109 -1.80 13.90 19.45
N VAL A 110 -2.15 14.99 20.15
CA VAL A 110 -1.64 15.31 21.49
C VAL A 110 -2.45 14.58 22.57
N PHE A 111 -1.73 14.03 23.55
CA PHE A 111 -2.33 13.47 24.76
C PHE A 111 -2.45 14.55 25.84
N HIS A 112 -3.61 15.19 25.88
CA HIS A 112 -3.91 16.27 26.81
C HIS A 112 -4.28 15.76 28.20
N VAL A 113 -3.74 16.39 29.24
CA VAL A 113 -4.06 16.02 30.64
C VAL A 113 -4.42 17.26 31.44
N ASN A 114 -3.53 18.25 31.52
CA ASN A 114 -3.67 19.40 32.39
C ASN A 114 -4.84 20.30 31.96
N SER A 115 -4.93 20.64 30.67
CA SER A 115 -6.01 21.41 30.06
C SER A 115 -7.39 20.77 30.21
N ARG A 116 -7.45 19.45 30.44
CA ARG A 116 -8.71 18.73 30.65
C ARG A 116 -9.24 18.86 32.07
N HIS A 117 -8.43 19.33 33.02
CA HIS A 117 -8.77 19.41 34.45
C HIS A 117 -9.31 18.09 35.02
N GLN A 118 -8.75 16.97 34.55
CA GLN A 118 -9.18 15.61 34.85
C GLN A 118 -8.05 14.81 35.51
N THR A 119 -8.43 13.79 36.28
CA THR A 119 -7.48 12.77 36.75
C THR A 119 -6.96 11.96 35.56
N LEU A 120 -5.77 11.37 35.68
CA LEU A 120 -5.19 10.56 34.61
C LEU A 120 -6.09 9.37 34.22
N GLU A 121 -6.83 8.79 35.17
CA GLU A 121 -7.79 7.71 34.92
C GLU A 121 -9.00 8.17 34.08
N GLN A 122 -9.52 9.36 34.34
CA GLN A 122 -10.58 9.96 33.51
C GLN A 122 -10.08 10.31 32.11
N VAL A 123 -8.83 10.77 32.01
CA VAL A 123 -8.19 11.00 30.70
C VAL A 123 -8.03 9.68 29.94
N TYR A 124 -7.60 8.59 30.59
CA TYR A 124 -7.56 7.26 29.96
C TYR A 124 -8.95 6.82 29.48
N THR A 125 -9.98 6.98 30.31
CA THR A 125 -11.36 6.64 29.92
C THR A 125 -11.80 7.33 28.61
N PHE A 126 -11.33 8.56 28.39
CA PHE A 126 -11.59 9.32 27.16
C PHE A 126 -10.78 8.81 25.96
N TYR A 127 -9.48 8.59 26.10
CA TYR A 127 -8.59 8.22 24.99
C TYR A 127 -8.61 6.73 24.64
N ASP A 128 -8.93 5.85 25.59
CA ASP A 128 -8.96 4.39 25.42
C ASP A 128 -9.79 3.93 24.22
N PRO A 129 -11.05 4.35 24.01
CA PRO A 129 -11.81 3.95 22.83
C PRO A 129 -11.20 4.47 21.53
N ILE A 130 -10.58 5.66 21.55
CA ILE A 130 -9.98 6.30 20.37
C ILE A 130 -8.72 5.52 19.96
N ILE A 131 -7.77 5.35 20.88
CA ILE A 131 -6.52 4.62 20.64
C ILE A 131 -6.80 3.17 20.23
N ARG A 132 -7.73 2.50 20.94
CA ARG A 132 -8.12 1.13 20.60
C ARG A 132 -8.69 1.04 19.18
N SER A 133 -9.51 2.00 18.76
CA SER A 133 -10.12 1.98 17.43
C SER A 133 -9.08 2.09 16.31
N TYR A 134 -8.10 2.99 16.42
CA TYR A 134 -7.02 3.12 15.42
C TYR A 134 -6.08 1.92 15.41
N ALA A 135 -5.74 1.39 16.59
CA ALA A 135 -4.92 0.18 16.69
C ALA A 135 -5.61 -1.03 16.01
N GLN A 136 -6.94 -1.16 16.15
CA GLN A 136 -7.73 -2.24 15.54
C GLN A 136 -7.88 -2.11 14.02
N THR A 137 -7.89 -0.89 13.46
CA THR A 137 -7.92 -0.68 12.00
C THR A 137 -6.54 -0.83 11.35
N GLY A 138 -5.49 -1.04 12.15
CA GLY A 138 -4.10 -1.13 11.69
C GLY A 138 -3.49 0.23 11.35
N THR A 139 -4.10 1.33 11.78
CA THR A 139 -3.54 2.69 11.68
C THR A 139 -2.58 2.92 12.84
N ARG A 140 -1.32 3.24 12.55
CA ARG A 140 -0.31 3.46 13.60
C ARG A 140 -0.54 4.80 14.28
N ILE A 141 -0.24 4.85 15.58
CA ILE A 141 -0.48 6.04 16.40
C ILE A 141 0.87 6.66 16.76
N LEU A 142 1.03 7.93 16.40
CA LEU A 142 2.08 8.80 16.92
C LEU A 142 1.46 9.70 17.99
N LEU A 143 1.68 9.34 19.26
CA LEU A 143 1.09 10.04 20.40
C LEU A 143 2.06 11.09 20.95
N ILE A 144 1.63 12.35 20.96
CA ILE A 144 2.51 13.46 21.39
C ILE A 144 2.33 13.70 22.88
N LEU A 145 3.45 13.71 23.60
CA LEU A 145 3.53 14.07 25.02
C LEU A 145 4.27 15.40 25.14
N LEU A 146 3.64 16.39 25.76
CA LEU A 146 4.16 17.76 25.88
C LEU A 146 3.78 18.40 27.22
N GLN A 147 4.02 19.70 27.43
CA GLN A 147 3.78 20.39 28.72
C GLN A 147 2.38 20.16 29.29
N ASP A 148 1.35 20.07 28.44
CA ASP A 148 -0.01 19.77 28.88
C ASP A 148 -0.20 18.33 29.40
N THR A 149 0.57 17.37 28.89
CA THR A 149 0.57 15.98 29.37
C THR A 149 1.08 15.91 30.82
N PHE A 150 2.05 16.75 31.16
CA PHE A 150 2.59 16.88 32.50
C PHE A 150 3.01 18.34 32.77
N TRP A 151 2.12 19.11 33.42
CA TRP A 151 2.44 20.49 33.78
C TRP A 151 3.42 20.57 34.96
N GLY A 152 3.17 19.76 36.00
CA GLY A 152 4.03 19.68 37.19
C GLY A 152 4.27 21.04 37.84
N ASN A 153 5.49 21.24 38.37
CA ASN A 153 6.03 22.56 38.70
C ASN A 153 6.86 23.04 37.50
N GLY A 154 6.18 23.55 36.46
CA GLY A 154 6.79 23.94 35.20
C GLY A 154 7.90 24.97 35.44
N PRO A 155 9.14 24.76 34.96
CA PRO A 155 10.24 25.71 35.19
C PRO A 155 10.03 27.11 34.59
N TRP A 156 9.01 27.26 33.73
CA TRP A 156 8.57 28.53 33.14
C TRP A 156 7.51 29.25 34.00
N ASP A 157 6.93 28.59 35.00
CA ASP A 157 5.88 29.18 35.83
C ASP A 157 6.46 30.27 36.74
N ALA A 158 5.67 31.33 36.92
CA ALA A 158 5.97 32.38 37.89
C ALA A 158 5.98 31.78 39.31
N GLY A 159 7.10 31.93 40.01
CA GLY A 159 7.30 31.38 41.36
C GLY A 159 7.80 29.93 41.40
N SER A 160 8.07 29.31 40.25
CA SER A 160 8.80 28.03 40.21
C SER A 160 10.27 28.23 40.63
N ASN A 161 10.94 27.12 41.00
CA ASN A 161 12.38 27.13 41.32
C ASN A 161 13.26 27.01 40.07
N GLY A 162 12.68 26.98 38.86
CA GLY A 162 13.40 26.81 37.59
C GLY A 162 14.09 25.44 37.42
N ASP A 163 13.72 24.42 38.21
CA ASP A 163 14.42 23.12 38.22
C ASP A 163 13.97 22.20 37.08
N TRP A 164 14.67 22.30 35.95
CA TRP A 164 14.46 21.46 34.78
C TRP A 164 14.77 19.98 35.02
N ARG A 165 15.64 19.62 35.97
CA ARG A 165 15.94 18.20 36.27
C ARG A 165 14.78 17.55 37.01
N LEU A 166 14.20 18.27 37.98
CA LEU A 166 13.01 17.80 38.69
C LEU A 166 11.82 17.69 37.73
N TYR A 167 11.61 18.70 36.88
CA TYR A 167 10.55 18.65 35.87
C TYR A 167 10.73 17.47 34.90
N ALA A 168 11.94 17.28 34.35
CA ALA A 168 12.22 16.19 33.42
C ALA A 168 11.95 14.81 34.04
N ARG A 169 12.27 14.60 35.32
CA ARG A 169 11.98 13.36 36.03
C ARG A 169 10.47 13.11 36.12
N GLY A 170 9.69 14.11 36.55
CA GLY A 170 8.23 13.99 36.63
C GLY A 170 7.57 13.77 35.27
N PHE A 171 8.07 14.45 34.24
CA PHE A 171 7.63 14.22 32.85
C PHE A 171 7.91 12.78 32.40
N GLY A 172 9.13 12.28 32.66
CA GLY A 172 9.51 10.90 32.34
C GLY A 172 8.64 9.87 33.06
N GLU A 173 8.36 10.07 34.35
CA GLU A 173 7.46 9.20 35.12
C GLU A 173 6.05 9.17 34.52
N ARG A 174 5.49 10.34 34.14
CA ARG A 174 4.20 10.42 33.46
C ARG A 174 4.22 9.74 32.09
N ALA A 175 5.27 9.93 31.30
CA ALA A 175 5.43 9.27 30.02
C ALA A 175 5.47 7.74 30.17
N GLY A 176 6.21 7.23 31.16
CA GLY A 176 6.24 5.79 31.47
C GLY A 176 4.91 5.22 31.96
N GLN A 177 4.10 6.01 32.70
CA GLN A 177 2.74 5.61 33.08
C GLN A 177 1.84 5.45 31.85
N ILE A 178 1.84 6.43 30.95
CA ILE A 178 1.06 6.41 29.70
C ILE A 178 1.52 5.26 28.80
N ALA A 179 2.83 5.08 28.63
CA ALA A 179 3.39 3.99 27.82
C ALA A 179 3.02 2.60 28.37
N ARG A 180 3.01 2.43 29.69
CA ARG A 180 2.58 1.18 30.32
C ARG A 180 1.10 0.90 30.07
N HIS A 181 0.25 1.93 30.12
CA HIS A 181 -1.19 1.80 29.89
C HIS A 181 -1.51 1.44 28.42
N TYR A 182 -0.81 2.06 27.46
CA TYR A 182 -1.03 1.84 26.02
C TYR A 182 -0.06 0.85 25.37
N ARG A 183 0.57 -0.02 26.16
CA ARG A 183 1.57 -0.98 25.68
C ARG A 183 1.04 -1.82 24.51
N GLY A 184 1.77 -1.82 23.40
CA GLY A 184 1.43 -2.54 22.17
C GLY A 184 0.25 -1.94 21.36
N GLN A 185 -0.33 -0.82 21.78
CA GLN A 185 -1.37 -0.10 21.03
C GLN A 185 -0.83 1.17 20.38
N VAL A 186 0.00 1.94 21.09
CA VAL A 186 0.66 3.12 20.54
C VAL A 186 1.99 2.71 19.92
N THR A 187 2.19 3.04 18.63
CA THR A 187 3.40 2.65 17.90
C THR A 187 4.59 3.54 18.24
N ALA A 188 4.36 4.85 18.39
CA ALA A 188 5.42 5.81 18.64
C ALA A 188 4.95 6.94 19.58
N TYR A 189 5.86 7.40 20.43
CA TYR A 189 5.69 8.56 21.28
C TYR A 189 6.55 9.71 20.77
N GLN A 190 5.94 10.85 20.48
CA GLN A 190 6.64 12.09 20.15
C GLN A 190 6.88 12.89 21.44
N ILE A 191 8.13 13.19 21.75
CA ILE A 191 8.48 13.91 22.98
C ILE A 191 8.64 15.39 22.67
N TRP A 192 7.62 16.13 23.08
CA TRP A 192 7.39 17.55 22.81
C TRP A 192 6.88 17.86 21.40
N ASN A 193 6.61 19.14 21.16
CA ASN A 193 6.20 19.71 19.89
C ASN A 193 6.84 21.08 19.74
N GLU A 194 7.52 21.38 18.63
CA GLU A 194 8.03 22.73 18.33
C GLU A 194 8.85 23.38 19.46
N GLU A 195 9.65 22.59 20.18
CA GLU A 195 10.51 23.05 21.30
C GLU A 195 11.54 24.10 20.87
N ASP A 196 11.86 24.14 19.58
CA ASP A 196 12.93 24.96 18.99
C ASP A 196 12.47 26.38 18.61
N VAL A 197 11.18 26.69 18.78
CA VAL A 197 10.61 28.02 18.50
C VAL A 197 9.88 28.59 19.73
N SER A 198 9.91 29.91 19.87
CA SER A 198 9.25 30.63 20.96
C SER A 198 8.02 31.42 20.47
N GLY A 199 7.08 31.67 21.37
CA GLY A 199 5.87 32.45 21.08
C GLY A 199 4.73 31.66 20.43
N GLN A 200 4.84 30.34 20.32
CA GLN A 200 3.73 29.51 19.85
C GLN A 200 2.65 29.35 20.93
N PRO A 201 1.35 29.38 20.56
CA PRO A 201 0.27 29.23 21.53
C PRO A 201 0.08 27.79 22.00
N THR A 202 0.59 26.82 21.24
CA THR A 202 0.35 25.38 21.45
C THR A 202 1.53 24.66 22.11
N SER A 203 2.69 25.30 22.23
CA SER A 203 3.89 24.72 22.84
C SER A 203 4.78 25.75 23.52
N ILE A 204 5.54 25.29 24.50
CA ILE A 204 6.52 26.10 25.22
C ILE A 204 7.91 25.85 24.63
N PHE A 205 8.64 26.93 24.34
CA PHE A 205 10.05 26.85 23.96
C PHE A 205 10.88 26.21 25.06
N VAL A 206 11.75 25.28 24.68
CA VAL A 206 12.71 24.66 25.60
C VAL A 206 14.09 24.79 25.00
N ASN A 207 15.05 25.35 25.73
CA ASN A 207 16.42 25.39 25.22
C ASN A 207 17.00 23.96 25.06
N PRO A 208 18.01 23.76 24.20
CA PRO A 208 18.52 22.42 23.86
C PRO A 208 18.95 21.56 25.06
N GLN A 209 19.62 22.17 26.06
CA GLN A 209 20.14 21.45 27.22
C GLN A 209 19.02 20.96 28.14
N ASN A 210 17.95 21.74 28.28
CA ASN A 210 16.79 21.34 29.07
C ASN A 210 15.92 20.32 28.33
N TYR A 211 15.78 20.45 27.02
CA TYR A 211 15.08 19.45 26.21
C TYR A 211 15.79 18.09 26.27
N ALA A 212 17.13 18.08 26.27
CA ALA A 212 17.91 16.85 26.48
C ALA A 212 17.56 16.13 27.79
N LEU A 213 17.33 16.86 28.90
CA LEU A 213 16.92 16.27 30.17
C LEU A 213 15.55 15.60 30.07
N ILE A 214 14.57 16.29 29.45
CA ILE A 214 13.21 15.80 29.24
C ILE A 214 13.23 14.56 28.35
N LEU A 215 13.91 14.64 27.21
CA LEU A 215 14.01 13.57 26.23
C LEU A 215 14.62 12.32 26.84
N LEU A 216 15.76 12.43 27.54
CA LEU A 216 16.42 11.30 28.18
C LEU A 216 15.51 10.62 29.22
N SER A 217 14.84 11.41 30.06
CA SER A 217 13.95 10.90 31.10
C SER A 217 12.73 10.17 30.51
N ALA A 218 12.14 10.73 29.45
CA ALA A 218 11.02 10.12 28.74
C ALA A 218 11.43 8.82 28.03
N VAL A 219 12.53 8.83 27.28
CA VAL A 219 13.06 7.64 26.59
C VAL A 219 13.28 6.49 27.57
N GLN A 220 13.96 6.75 28.70
CA GLN A 220 14.26 5.70 29.68
C GLN A 220 12.98 5.10 30.28
N ALA A 221 12.00 5.94 30.61
CA ALA A 221 10.75 5.49 31.22
C ALA A 221 9.85 4.74 30.21
N ILE A 222 9.77 5.20 28.96
CA ILE A 222 9.00 4.54 27.89
C ILE A 222 9.63 3.21 27.54
N ALA A 223 10.94 3.14 27.32
CA ALA A 223 11.63 1.88 26.98
C ALA A 223 11.47 0.81 28.07
N GLN A 224 11.39 1.19 29.35
CA GLN A 224 11.10 0.27 30.45
C GLN A 224 9.64 -0.20 30.46
N ALA A 225 8.70 0.65 30.08
CA ALA A 225 7.27 0.37 30.11
C ALA A 225 6.78 -0.42 28.89
N ASP A 226 7.24 -0.03 27.69
CA ASP A 226 6.97 -0.66 26.41
C ASP A 226 8.23 -0.67 25.54
N PRO A 227 9.04 -1.74 25.58
CA PRO A 227 10.24 -1.87 24.76
C PRO A 227 9.99 -1.93 23.24
N SER A 228 8.73 -2.07 22.81
CA SER A 228 8.37 -2.13 21.39
C SER A 228 7.94 -0.78 20.81
N ALA A 229 7.66 0.21 21.67
CA ALA A 229 7.26 1.54 21.24
C ALA A 229 8.47 2.37 20.82
N GLN A 230 8.34 3.11 19.72
CA GLN A 230 9.36 4.03 19.24
C GLN A 230 9.29 5.36 20.00
N VAL A 231 10.42 6.02 20.21
CA VAL A 231 10.49 7.37 20.77
C VAL A 231 11.08 8.32 19.75
N ILE A 232 10.33 9.35 19.40
CA ILE A 232 10.66 10.36 18.38
C ILE A 232 10.87 11.71 19.07
N THR A 233 11.81 12.52 18.58
CA THR A 233 11.99 13.90 19.08
C THR A 233 10.73 14.74 18.86
N GLY A 234 10.71 15.95 19.41
CA GLY A 234 9.69 16.92 19.10
C GLY A 234 9.80 17.35 17.63
N GLY A 235 8.65 17.73 17.07
CA GLY A 235 8.57 18.20 15.70
C GLY A 235 9.16 19.60 15.59
N LEU A 236 10.37 19.70 15.02
CA LEU A 236 11.11 20.96 14.92
C LEU A 236 10.49 21.90 13.88
N ALA A 237 10.27 23.16 14.25
CA ALA A 237 9.58 24.15 13.42
C ALA A 237 10.44 25.37 13.03
N ALA A 238 11.66 25.50 13.57
CA ALA A 238 12.57 26.56 13.13
C ALA A 238 13.04 26.34 11.68
N ALA A 239 13.77 27.33 11.13
CA ALA A 239 14.40 27.16 9.83
C ALA A 239 15.41 26.00 9.87
N THR A 240 15.58 25.28 8.76
CA THR A 240 16.39 24.05 8.66
C THR A 240 17.74 24.11 9.37
N ASP A 241 18.53 25.17 9.15
CA ASP A 241 19.86 25.27 9.76
C ASP A 241 19.80 25.55 11.28
N ALA A 242 18.77 26.26 11.75
CA ALA A 242 18.54 26.49 13.17
C ALA A 242 18.07 25.22 13.89
N SER A 243 17.13 24.46 13.30
CA SER A 243 16.69 23.17 13.86
C SER A 243 17.82 22.13 13.89
N ILE A 244 18.69 22.12 12.88
CA ILE A 244 19.91 21.28 12.88
C ILE A 244 20.85 21.69 14.01
N GLU A 245 21.09 22.99 14.19
CA GLU A 245 21.97 23.48 15.26
C GLU A 245 21.38 23.18 16.66
N TYR A 246 20.07 23.37 16.82
CA TYR A 246 19.33 22.98 18.01
C TYR A 246 19.58 21.51 18.35
N MET A 247 19.36 20.59 17.40
CA MET A 247 19.55 19.16 17.64
C MET A 247 21.01 18.73 17.81
N LYS A 248 21.98 19.46 17.24
CA LYS A 248 23.41 19.26 17.55
C LYS A 248 23.71 19.57 19.00
N GLN A 249 23.12 20.62 19.55
CA GLN A 249 23.28 20.98 20.96
C GLN A 249 22.59 19.97 21.88
N VAL A 250 21.39 19.49 21.53
CA VAL A 250 20.72 18.37 22.23
C VAL A 250 21.62 17.13 22.25
N ARG A 251 22.14 16.71 21.08
CA ARG A 251 23.05 15.57 20.95
C ARG A 251 24.32 15.75 21.81
N THR A 252 24.87 16.96 21.85
CA THR A 252 26.04 17.28 22.66
C THR A 252 25.74 17.16 24.15
N ALA A 253 24.59 17.68 24.60
CA ALA A 253 24.14 17.56 25.99
C ALA A 253 23.89 16.11 26.42
N LEU A 254 23.60 15.22 25.47
CA LEU A 254 23.40 13.77 25.70
C LEU A 254 24.68 12.93 25.52
N GLY A 255 25.85 13.56 25.41
CA GLY A 255 27.12 12.84 25.30
C GLY A 255 27.45 12.32 23.89
N GLY A 256 26.85 12.92 22.85
CA GLY A 256 27.19 12.68 21.45
C GLY A 256 26.28 11.71 20.71
N VAL A 257 25.29 11.10 21.38
CA VAL A 257 24.32 10.16 20.79
C VAL A 257 22.90 10.61 21.15
N LEU A 258 21.96 10.47 20.23
CA LEU A 258 20.54 10.71 20.49
C LEU A 258 19.87 9.35 20.79
N PRO A 259 19.31 9.14 22.00
CA PRO A 259 18.70 7.88 22.38
C PRO A 259 17.25 7.79 21.86
N VAL A 260 17.03 7.98 20.56
CA VAL A 260 15.71 8.05 19.92
C VAL A 260 15.69 7.26 18.62
N ASP A 261 14.50 6.88 18.18
CA ASP A 261 14.27 6.12 16.95
C ASP A 261 14.10 7.00 15.71
N GLY A 262 13.98 8.31 15.89
CA GLY A 262 13.86 9.25 14.78
C GLY A 262 13.82 10.71 15.22
N ILE A 263 14.06 11.61 14.26
CA ILE A 263 14.03 13.06 14.44
C ILE A 263 12.82 13.61 13.70
N ALA A 264 11.94 14.32 14.41
CA ALA A 264 10.75 14.92 13.82
C ALA A 264 10.97 16.37 13.34
N ILE A 265 10.33 16.74 12.22
CA ILE A 265 10.39 18.09 11.63
C ILE A 265 9.01 18.51 11.09
N HIS A 266 8.76 19.82 11.07
CA HIS A 266 7.59 20.49 10.51
C HIS A 266 7.99 21.43 9.35
N PRO A 267 8.30 20.92 8.14
CA PRO A 267 8.87 21.72 7.05
C PRO A 267 7.80 22.53 6.29
N TYR A 268 6.98 23.29 7.01
CA TYR A 268 5.93 24.15 6.43
C TYR A 268 6.50 25.15 5.42
N GLY A 269 5.80 25.30 4.29
CA GLY A 269 6.22 26.17 3.19
C GLY A 269 7.29 25.56 2.30
N GLN A 270 7.80 24.36 2.56
CA GLN A 270 8.78 23.72 1.67
C GLN A 270 8.10 22.93 0.56
N THR A 271 8.72 22.89 -0.62
CA THR A 271 8.16 22.23 -1.82
C THR A 271 9.03 21.06 -2.31
N ALA A 272 8.40 20.09 -2.96
CA ALA A 272 9.10 19.03 -3.67
C ALA A 272 9.94 19.61 -4.82
N SER A 273 11.04 18.95 -5.16
CA SER A 273 11.93 19.37 -6.25
C SER A 273 11.40 18.93 -7.62
N VAL A 274 10.15 19.24 -7.93
CA VAL A 274 9.44 18.90 -9.18
C VAL A 274 8.70 20.13 -9.73
N PRO A 275 8.43 20.20 -11.04
CA PRO A 275 7.67 21.32 -11.64
C PRO A 275 6.30 21.50 -11.00
N ASP A 276 5.82 22.75 -10.92
CA ASP A 276 4.51 23.18 -10.38
C ASP A 276 4.14 22.53 -9.03
N ALA A 277 5.12 22.33 -8.16
CA ALA A 277 4.92 21.83 -6.80
C ALA A 277 4.34 22.90 -5.86
N GLU A 278 4.55 24.17 -6.18
CA GLU A 278 4.09 25.27 -5.34
C GLU A 278 2.57 25.48 -5.47
N PRO A 279 1.83 25.57 -4.35
CA PRO A 279 0.38 25.77 -4.38
C PRO A 279 0.01 27.20 -4.80
N PHE A 280 0.72 28.22 -4.32
CA PHE A 280 0.44 29.64 -4.59
C PHE A 280 1.74 30.44 -4.76
N PRO A 281 1.72 31.59 -5.44
CA PRO A 281 2.88 32.49 -5.49
C PRO A 281 3.40 32.81 -4.08
N ASP A 282 4.72 32.86 -3.94
CA ASP A 282 5.43 33.22 -2.70
C ASP A 282 5.18 32.28 -1.50
N PHE A 283 4.65 31.08 -1.73
CA PHE A 283 4.47 30.07 -0.69
C PHE A 283 5.81 29.41 -0.30
N SER A 284 6.69 29.19 -1.28
CA SER A 284 7.90 28.40 -1.12
C SER A 284 8.94 29.07 -0.23
N ARG A 285 9.28 28.41 0.88
CA ARG A 285 10.38 28.76 1.80
C ARG A 285 11.65 27.95 1.55
N GLY A 286 11.68 27.18 0.46
CA GLY A 286 12.81 26.33 0.09
C GLY A 286 12.40 24.93 -0.36
N LEU A 287 13.38 24.16 -0.82
CA LEU A 287 13.17 22.79 -1.30
C LEU A 287 13.22 21.80 -0.14
N LEU A 288 12.19 20.95 -0.03
CA LEU A 288 12.13 19.85 0.94
C LEU A 288 13.35 18.92 0.81
N LYS A 289 13.82 18.69 -0.42
CA LYS A 289 15.05 17.94 -0.73
C LYS A 289 16.24 18.41 0.10
N ARG A 290 16.46 19.73 0.17
CA ARG A 290 17.62 20.32 0.85
C ARG A 290 17.56 20.07 2.35
N THR A 291 16.37 20.20 2.94
CA THR A 291 16.16 19.91 4.36
C THR A 291 16.42 18.43 4.66
N LEU A 292 15.81 17.52 3.90
CA LEU A 292 15.97 16.09 4.15
C LEU A 292 17.42 15.62 3.98
N ILE A 293 18.13 16.09 2.96
CA ILE A 293 19.56 15.76 2.77
C ILE A 293 20.41 16.33 3.90
N LYS A 294 20.23 17.61 4.27
CA LYS A 294 21.00 18.22 5.38
C LYS A 294 20.78 17.49 6.71
N PHE A 295 19.55 17.10 7.02
CA PHE A 295 19.26 16.32 8.21
C PHE A 295 19.89 14.93 8.13
N ALA A 296 19.74 14.23 7.00
CA ALA A 296 20.31 12.89 6.80
C ALA A 296 21.85 12.92 6.93
N ASP A 297 22.53 13.88 6.30
CA ASP A 297 23.99 14.03 6.38
C ASP A 297 24.47 14.41 7.79
N THR A 298 23.68 15.18 8.55
CA THR A 298 24.06 15.63 9.90
C THR A 298 23.78 14.57 10.98
N PHE A 299 22.69 13.83 10.81
CA PHE A 299 22.17 12.83 11.74
C PHE A 299 22.08 11.47 11.02
N LEU A 300 23.21 11.01 10.47
CA LEU A 300 23.30 9.74 9.74
C LEU A 300 22.74 8.59 10.58
N GLY A 301 21.90 7.77 9.95
CA GLY A 301 21.26 6.62 10.58
C GLY A 301 19.97 6.92 11.35
N TYR A 302 19.59 8.19 11.54
CA TYR A 302 18.31 8.55 12.13
C TYR A 302 17.26 8.80 11.03
N PRO A 303 16.13 8.07 11.04
CA PRO A 303 14.98 8.39 10.20
C PRO A 303 14.45 9.79 10.51
N ILE A 304 13.95 10.46 9.47
CA ILE A 304 13.36 11.80 9.55
C ILE A 304 11.84 11.67 9.50
N TRP A 305 11.17 12.03 10.57
CA TRP A 305 9.71 11.98 10.68
C TRP A 305 9.14 13.34 10.31
N ILE A 306 8.34 13.41 9.25
CA ILE A 306 7.61 14.64 8.93
C ILE A 306 6.26 14.53 9.63
N THR A 307 6.18 15.10 10.82
CA THR A 307 5.04 14.94 11.74
C THR A 307 3.94 15.98 11.51
N GLU A 308 4.28 17.06 10.82
CA GLU A 308 3.31 18.01 10.27
C GLU A 308 3.77 18.53 8.91
N PHE A 309 2.85 18.54 7.96
CA PHE A 309 3.05 19.13 6.64
C PHE A 309 1.69 19.55 6.05
N GLY A 310 1.61 20.73 5.45
CA GLY A 310 0.36 21.19 4.88
C GLY A 310 0.37 22.66 4.53
N VAL A 311 -0.83 23.22 4.42
CA VAL A 311 -1.07 24.61 4.03
C VAL A 311 -1.99 25.27 5.07
N PRO A 312 -1.51 25.51 6.31
CA PRO A 312 -2.31 26.15 7.34
C PRO A 312 -2.44 27.66 7.09
N ARG A 313 -3.40 28.30 7.77
CA ARG A 313 -3.59 29.77 7.81
C ARG A 313 -3.81 30.40 6.43
N VAL A 314 -4.47 29.68 5.53
CA VAL A 314 -4.97 30.22 4.25
C VAL A 314 -6.49 30.39 4.30
N ASN A 315 -7.05 31.19 3.39
CA ASN A 315 -8.51 31.32 3.27
C ASN A 315 -9.12 30.05 2.66
N VAL A 316 -9.28 29.02 3.47
CA VAL A 316 -9.81 27.70 3.07
C VAL A 316 -11.23 27.71 2.54
N SER A 317 -11.98 28.80 2.76
CA SER A 317 -13.30 29.01 2.16
C SER A 317 -13.22 29.34 0.67
N ASP A 318 -12.06 29.81 0.19
CA ASP A 318 -11.82 30.06 -1.22
C ASP A 318 -11.55 28.75 -1.97
N LYS A 319 -12.58 28.26 -2.66
CA LYS A 319 -12.54 27.01 -3.42
C LYS A 319 -11.54 27.03 -4.58
N SER A 320 -11.13 28.21 -5.06
CA SER A 320 -10.13 28.31 -6.12
C SER A 320 -8.75 27.79 -5.68
N LEU A 321 -8.50 27.76 -4.36
CA LEU A 321 -7.26 27.26 -3.78
C LEU A 321 -7.19 25.73 -3.71
N TRP A 322 -8.34 25.04 -3.72
CA TRP A 322 -8.42 23.60 -3.44
C TRP A 322 -7.63 22.73 -4.43
N PRO A 323 -7.71 22.95 -5.76
CA PRO A 323 -6.92 22.16 -6.72
C PRO A 323 -5.41 22.34 -6.54
N ASN A 324 -4.97 23.52 -6.11
CA ASN A 324 -3.56 23.82 -5.88
C ASN A 324 -3.02 23.14 -4.62
N ILE A 325 -3.80 23.14 -3.52
CA ILE A 325 -3.45 22.43 -2.28
C ILE A 325 -3.42 20.92 -2.52
N ALA A 326 -4.40 20.38 -3.24
CA ALA A 326 -4.44 18.97 -3.62
C ALA A 326 -3.19 18.56 -4.42
N ARG A 327 -2.83 19.35 -5.45
CA ARG A 327 -1.63 19.12 -6.26
C ARG A 327 -0.34 19.20 -5.44
N TYR A 328 -0.24 20.14 -4.49
CA TYR A 328 0.91 20.24 -3.60
C TYR A 328 1.05 19.00 -2.70
N MET A 329 -0.06 18.50 -2.15
CA MET A 329 -0.09 17.28 -1.34
C MET A 329 0.40 16.07 -2.16
N ASP A 330 -0.20 15.84 -3.33
CA ASP A 330 0.11 14.75 -4.26
C ASP A 330 1.59 14.76 -4.70
N LYS A 331 2.07 15.90 -5.22
CA LYS A 331 3.45 16.01 -5.68
C LYS A 331 4.46 15.81 -4.57
N THR A 332 4.15 16.26 -3.35
CA THR A 332 5.07 16.10 -2.22
C THR A 332 5.14 14.65 -1.78
N ILE A 333 4.01 13.97 -1.61
CA ILE A 333 4.04 12.59 -1.16
C ILE A 333 4.69 11.67 -2.19
N ASP A 334 4.40 11.86 -3.48
CA ASP A 334 5.01 11.09 -4.55
C ASP A 334 6.51 11.31 -4.62
N TYR A 335 6.95 12.56 -4.40
CA TYR A 335 8.37 12.88 -4.28
C TYR A 335 9.03 12.17 -3.10
N ILE A 336 8.40 12.18 -1.92
CA ILE A 336 8.90 11.46 -0.74
C ILE A 336 8.98 9.96 -1.01
N ARG A 337 7.95 9.36 -1.62
CA ARG A 337 7.92 7.92 -1.92
C ARG A 337 8.97 7.48 -2.94
N ALA A 338 9.22 8.33 -3.93
CA ALA A 338 10.20 8.06 -4.99
C ALA A 338 11.64 8.18 -4.46
N GLU A 339 11.92 9.26 -3.74
CA GLU A 339 13.30 9.67 -3.44
C GLU A 339 13.70 9.44 -1.98
N PHE A 340 12.77 9.47 -1.03
CA PHE A 340 13.04 9.56 0.42
C PHE A 340 12.35 8.51 1.29
N ASN A 341 11.62 7.54 0.72
CA ASN A 341 10.89 6.51 1.50
C ASN A 341 11.77 5.72 2.48
N HIS A 342 13.07 5.63 2.19
CA HIS A 342 14.04 4.94 3.04
C HIS A 342 14.50 5.79 4.24
N LEU A 343 14.27 7.10 4.21
CA LEU A 343 14.59 8.05 5.28
C LEU A 343 13.36 8.53 6.03
N VAL A 344 12.18 8.52 5.40
CA VAL A 344 10.96 9.12 5.94
C VAL A 344 9.91 8.04 6.24
N PRO A 345 9.86 7.50 7.48
CA PRO A 345 8.90 6.47 7.89
C PRO A 345 7.51 7.02 8.21
N ALA A 346 7.39 8.35 8.37
CA ALA A 346 6.14 9.05 8.61
C ALA A 346 6.12 10.40 7.86
N PHE A 347 5.04 10.64 7.14
CA PHE A 347 4.69 11.89 6.47
C PHE A 347 3.23 12.22 6.77
N ILE A 348 2.99 13.18 7.66
CA ILE A 348 1.67 13.36 8.27
C ILE A 348 1.09 14.72 7.86
N TRP A 349 -0.01 14.69 7.11
CA TRP A 349 -0.71 15.89 6.65
C TRP A 349 -1.37 16.63 7.82
N PHE A 350 -1.31 17.95 7.81
CA PHE A 350 -2.04 18.83 8.72
C PHE A 350 -3.13 19.56 7.92
N ALA A 351 -4.42 19.30 8.14
CA ALA A 351 -5.04 18.45 9.17
C ALA A 351 -6.44 17.92 8.77
N TRP A 352 -7.14 17.22 9.68
CA TRP A 352 -8.51 16.74 9.44
C TRP A 352 -9.50 17.89 9.17
N SER A 353 -9.64 18.87 10.08
CA SER A 353 -10.68 19.90 10.04
C SER A 353 -10.13 21.32 9.98
N ASP A 354 -10.89 22.25 9.37
CA ASP A 354 -10.56 23.68 9.32
C ASP A 354 -10.49 24.33 10.72
N ASP A 355 -11.12 23.73 11.72
CA ASP A 355 -11.04 24.16 13.13
C ASP A 355 -9.62 23.91 13.70
N MET A 356 -8.76 23.21 12.94
CA MET A 356 -7.33 23.03 13.19
C MET A 356 -6.54 23.97 12.25
N ASP A 357 -6.42 25.23 12.65
CA ASP A 357 -5.62 26.28 12.00
C ASP A 357 -5.95 26.55 10.52
N ASN A 358 -7.25 26.45 10.16
CA ASN A 358 -7.73 26.63 8.79
C ASN A 358 -6.98 25.73 7.79
N ALA A 359 -6.77 24.46 8.14
CA ALA A 359 -5.94 23.52 7.36
C ALA A 359 -6.65 22.22 7.00
N GLY A 360 -7.97 22.14 7.19
CA GLY A 360 -8.72 20.89 7.10
C GLY A 360 -8.82 20.31 5.71
N ILE A 361 -8.89 18.98 5.63
CA ILE A 361 -9.46 18.29 4.47
C ILE A 361 -11.01 18.28 4.51
N VAL A 362 -11.59 18.56 5.68
CA VAL A 362 -13.02 18.86 5.87
C VAL A 362 -13.22 20.25 6.45
N SER A 363 -14.38 20.85 6.17
CA SER A 363 -14.82 22.11 6.79
C SER A 363 -15.29 21.90 8.24
N ASN A 364 -15.60 23.00 8.94
CA ASN A 364 -16.03 23.00 10.34
C ASN A 364 -17.36 22.25 10.58
N ASP A 365 -18.20 22.12 9.56
CA ASP A 365 -19.44 21.34 9.52
C ASP A 365 -19.23 19.90 9.00
N GLN A 366 -17.97 19.45 8.95
CA GLN A 366 -17.56 18.10 8.54
C GLN A 366 -17.84 17.77 7.06
N GLN A 367 -18.06 18.77 6.20
CA GLN A 367 -18.20 18.55 4.76
C GLN A 367 -16.83 18.35 4.10
N PRO A 368 -16.66 17.35 3.22
CA PRO A 368 -15.45 17.17 2.43
C PRO A 368 -15.09 18.41 1.60
N LYS A 369 -13.82 18.84 1.65
CA LYS A 369 -13.32 19.96 0.83
C LYS A 369 -12.81 19.44 -0.52
N GLY A 370 -13.75 19.04 -1.37
CA GLY A 370 -13.56 18.76 -2.81
C GLY A 370 -12.28 17.99 -3.13
N GLU A 371 -11.42 18.61 -3.93
CA GLU A 371 -10.16 18.07 -4.44
C GLU A 371 -9.16 17.74 -3.32
N ILE A 372 -9.13 18.52 -2.23
CA ILE A 372 -8.21 18.29 -1.10
C ILE A 372 -8.56 16.96 -0.42
N PHE A 373 -9.84 16.78 -0.09
CA PHE A 373 -10.33 15.55 0.54
C PHE A 373 -10.11 14.33 -0.37
N THR A 374 -10.49 14.46 -1.64
CA THR A 374 -10.34 13.39 -2.64
C THR A 374 -8.87 12.99 -2.79
N GLN A 375 -7.97 13.97 -2.90
CA GLN A 375 -6.56 13.70 -3.09
C GLN A 375 -5.90 13.11 -1.85
N PHE A 376 -6.29 13.54 -0.64
CA PHE A 376 -5.80 12.92 0.59
C PHE A 376 -6.09 11.40 0.60
N PHE A 377 -7.32 11.00 0.28
CA PHE A 377 -7.65 9.57 0.24
C PHE A 377 -7.04 8.83 -0.95
N ASN A 378 -6.88 9.46 -2.11
CA ASN A 378 -6.07 8.90 -3.21
C ASN A 378 -4.62 8.65 -2.75
N ASN A 379 -4.07 9.58 -1.98
CA ASN A 379 -2.74 9.45 -1.40
C ASN A 379 -2.70 8.33 -0.36
N VAL A 380 -3.67 8.22 0.54
CA VAL A 380 -3.76 7.09 1.49
C VAL A 380 -3.86 5.74 0.77
N LEU A 381 -4.69 5.66 -0.27
CA LEU A 381 -4.89 4.45 -1.07
C LEU A 381 -3.63 4.09 -1.87
N SER A 382 -2.93 5.09 -2.41
CA SER A 382 -1.64 4.91 -3.09
C SER A 382 -0.45 4.78 -2.12
N ASP A 383 -0.67 5.00 -0.81
CA ASP A 383 0.31 4.79 0.27
C ASP A 383 0.39 3.35 0.73
N TYR A 384 -0.52 2.52 0.22
CA TYR A 384 -0.14 1.15 -0.01
C TYR A 384 1.19 1.11 -0.75
N PRO A 385 2.06 0.12 -0.50
CA PRO A 385 3.15 -0.16 -1.40
C PRO A 385 2.60 -0.39 -2.81
N ASN A 386 2.50 0.67 -3.61
CA ASN A 386 2.57 0.62 -5.05
C ASN A 386 4.03 0.27 -5.35
N VAL A 387 4.36 -1.02 -5.16
CA VAL A 387 4.97 -1.72 -6.28
C VAL A 387 4.07 -1.33 -7.45
N THR A 388 4.60 -0.71 -8.49
CA THR A 388 3.93 -0.69 -9.79
C THR A 388 3.52 -2.14 -10.04
N LYS A 389 2.29 -2.51 -9.68
CA LYS A 389 1.84 -3.90 -9.80
C LYS A 389 1.88 -4.13 -11.30
N SER A 390 2.75 -5.05 -11.72
CA SER A 390 2.85 -5.38 -13.13
C SER A 390 1.42 -5.69 -13.60
N PRO A 391 0.93 -5.03 -14.66
CA PRO A 391 -0.42 -5.28 -15.15
C PRO A 391 -0.61 -6.78 -15.36
N THR A 392 -1.71 -7.32 -14.87
CA THR A 392 -2.04 -8.72 -15.09
C THR A 392 -3.23 -8.86 -16.04
N PRO A 393 -3.34 -9.97 -16.79
CA PRO A 393 -4.53 -10.23 -17.61
C PRO A 393 -5.84 -10.32 -16.83
N PHE A 394 -5.78 -10.42 -15.50
CA PHE A 394 -6.91 -10.55 -14.59
C PHE A 394 -7.31 -9.23 -13.92
N ASP A 395 -6.57 -8.16 -14.19
CA ASP A 395 -6.78 -6.85 -13.59
C ASP A 395 -8.23 -6.37 -13.83
N GLY A 396 -8.96 -6.12 -12.74
CA GLY A 396 -10.34 -5.63 -12.73
C GLY A 396 -11.36 -6.69 -13.13
N LYS A 397 -10.99 -7.98 -13.15
CA LYS A 397 -11.86 -9.06 -13.64
C LYS A 397 -12.21 -10.05 -12.54
N VAL A 398 -13.44 -10.55 -12.65
CA VAL A 398 -13.82 -11.85 -12.10
C VAL A 398 -13.53 -12.91 -13.16
N THR A 399 -12.83 -13.97 -12.76
CA THR A 399 -12.48 -15.10 -13.61
C THR A 399 -13.15 -16.37 -13.10
N LEU A 400 -13.71 -17.20 -13.99
CA LEU A 400 -14.25 -18.50 -13.60
C LEU A 400 -13.30 -19.62 -14.03
N ALA A 401 -12.98 -20.54 -13.12
CA ALA A 401 -12.09 -21.65 -13.37
C ALA A 401 -12.87 -22.88 -13.88
N TYR A 402 -12.64 -23.22 -15.15
CA TYR A 402 -13.26 -24.34 -15.87
C TYR A 402 -12.36 -25.57 -15.88
N LEU A 403 -12.95 -26.74 -15.60
CA LEU A 403 -12.18 -27.99 -15.48
C LEU A 403 -12.20 -28.88 -16.73
N ASN A 404 -13.40 -29.21 -17.21
CA ASN A 404 -13.68 -30.07 -18.36
C ASN A 404 -15.18 -30.05 -18.68
N GLY A 405 -15.56 -30.52 -19.87
CA GLY A 405 -16.94 -30.44 -20.37
C GLY A 405 -17.91 -31.29 -19.58
N GLY A 406 -17.44 -32.41 -19.02
CA GLY A 406 -18.24 -33.27 -18.15
C GLY A 406 -18.64 -32.62 -16.82
N THR A 407 -18.03 -31.48 -16.45
CA THR A 407 -18.37 -30.78 -15.20
C THR A 407 -19.46 -29.72 -15.36
N VAL A 408 -19.77 -29.29 -16.58
CA VAL A 408 -20.76 -28.24 -16.83
C VAL A 408 -22.02 -28.83 -17.47
N SER A 409 -23.17 -28.15 -17.37
CA SER A 409 -24.42 -28.58 -18.02
C SER A 409 -24.41 -28.38 -19.53
N GLU A 410 -23.74 -27.33 -19.99
CA GLU A 410 -23.73 -26.84 -21.37
C GLU A 410 -23.00 -27.82 -22.31
N ASN A 411 -23.48 -27.94 -23.55
CA ASN A 411 -22.97 -28.90 -24.53
C ASN A 411 -21.93 -28.32 -25.49
N SER A 412 -21.75 -27.00 -25.45
CA SER A 412 -20.80 -26.27 -26.29
C SER A 412 -20.15 -25.10 -25.54
N ILE A 413 -19.04 -24.60 -26.10
CA ILE A 413 -18.34 -23.42 -25.57
C ILE A 413 -19.23 -22.18 -25.69
N THR A 414 -20.00 -22.08 -26.78
CA THR A 414 -20.95 -20.99 -27.04
C THR A 414 -22.04 -20.94 -25.97
N GLU A 415 -22.72 -22.06 -25.71
CA GLU A 415 -23.75 -22.15 -24.66
C GLU A 415 -23.18 -21.77 -23.28
N LEU A 416 -21.96 -22.22 -22.98
CA LEU A 416 -21.29 -21.87 -21.73
C LEU A 416 -21.01 -20.37 -21.62
N ALA A 417 -20.51 -19.75 -22.69
CA ALA A 417 -20.21 -18.32 -22.73
C ALA A 417 -21.48 -17.48 -22.53
N GLU A 418 -22.56 -17.81 -23.26
CA GLU A 418 -23.86 -17.14 -23.16
C GLU A 418 -24.48 -17.28 -21.75
N ARG A 419 -24.38 -18.48 -21.16
CA ARG A 419 -24.81 -18.76 -19.78
C ARG A 419 -24.07 -17.86 -18.78
N ILE A 420 -22.76 -17.75 -18.89
CA ILE A 420 -21.93 -16.94 -17.99
C ILE A 420 -22.28 -15.46 -18.16
N SER A 421 -22.31 -14.94 -19.38
CA SER A 421 -22.63 -13.53 -19.63
C SER A 421 -24.00 -13.13 -19.12
N SER A 422 -25.01 -14.00 -19.29
CA SER A 422 -26.36 -13.74 -18.80
C SER A 422 -26.49 -13.85 -17.28
N SER A 423 -25.77 -14.79 -16.65
CA SER A 423 -25.90 -15.08 -15.22
C SER A 423 -24.98 -14.22 -14.34
N ALA A 424 -23.81 -13.81 -14.85
CA ALA A 424 -22.86 -12.97 -14.14
C ALA A 424 -22.10 -12.03 -15.12
N PRO A 425 -22.71 -10.91 -15.53
CA PRO A 425 -22.12 -9.97 -16.51
C PRO A 425 -20.81 -9.30 -16.06
N SER A 426 -20.42 -9.42 -14.79
CA SER A 426 -19.17 -8.93 -14.23
C SER A 426 -17.97 -9.85 -14.52
N VAL A 427 -18.21 -11.07 -14.98
CA VAL A 427 -17.16 -12.02 -15.36
C VAL A 427 -16.50 -11.55 -16.64
N GLY A 428 -15.18 -11.40 -16.60
CA GLY A 428 -14.38 -10.90 -17.73
C GLY A 428 -13.48 -11.95 -18.36
N SER A 429 -13.31 -13.12 -17.73
CA SER A 429 -12.46 -14.17 -18.29
C SER A 429 -12.77 -15.57 -17.75
N ILE A 430 -12.28 -16.58 -18.47
CA ILE A 430 -12.32 -17.99 -18.04
C ILE A 430 -10.89 -18.52 -17.96
N LEU A 431 -10.58 -19.15 -16.82
CA LEU A 431 -9.35 -19.90 -16.62
C LEU A 431 -9.62 -21.39 -16.90
N VAL A 432 -9.22 -21.85 -18.07
CA VAL A 432 -9.53 -23.18 -18.61
C VAL A 432 -8.40 -24.15 -18.31
N ARG A 433 -8.68 -25.28 -17.67
CA ARG A 433 -7.68 -26.34 -17.53
C ARG A 433 -7.38 -26.94 -18.90
N THR A 434 -6.19 -26.68 -19.42
CA THR A 434 -5.78 -27.09 -20.78
C THR A 434 -5.04 -28.42 -20.78
N SER A 435 -4.40 -28.77 -19.67
CA SER A 435 -3.46 -29.89 -19.61
C SER A 435 -3.14 -30.32 -18.18
N LEU A 436 -2.63 -31.55 -18.09
CA LEU A 436 -2.19 -32.23 -16.87
C LEU A 436 -0.90 -32.99 -17.20
N GLY A 437 0.22 -32.61 -16.59
CA GLY A 437 1.49 -33.26 -16.90
C GLY A 437 1.84 -33.11 -18.38
N THR A 438 2.15 -34.23 -19.02
CA THR A 438 2.47 -34.30 -20.46
C THR A 438 1.23 -34.51 -21.35
N THR A 439 0.02 -34.37 -20.80
CA THR A 439 -1.23 -34.71 -21.50
C THR A 439 -2.18 -33.52 -21.64
N TRP A 440 -2.78 -33.39 -22.81
CA TRP A 440 -3.89 -32.49 -23.07
C TRP A 440 -5.14 -32.89 -22.29
N GLN A 441 -5.87 -31.92 -21.73
CA GLN A 441 -7.06 -32.16 -20.90
C GLN A 441 -8.17 -32.88 -21.68
N GLY A 442 -8.31 -32.62 -22.97
CA GLY A 442 -9.36 -33.16 -23.84
C GLY A 442 -9.40 -34.69 -23.93
N ARG A 443 -8.29 -35.38 -23.60
CA ARG A 443 -8.25 -36.84 -23.51
C ARG A 443 -9.20 -37.39 -22.46
N SER A 444 -9.40 -36.65 -21.37
CA SER A 444 -10.27 -37.02 -20.25
C SER A 444 -11.65 -36.32 -20.32
N ASP A 445 -11.95 -35.64 -21.42
CA ASP A 445 -13.21 -34.91 -21.58
C ASP A 445 -14.30 -35.78 -22.20
N SER A 446 -15.46 -35.83 -21.56
CA SER A 446 -16.63 -36.54 -22.08
C SER A 446 -17.36 -35.74 -23.17
N LYS A 447 -17.23 -34.40 -23.21
CA LYS A 447 -17.88 -33.54 -24.21
C LYS A 447 -16.88 -33.07 -25.25
N ARG A 448 -16.88 -33.74 -26.41
CA ARG A 448 -15.89 -33.50 -27.48
C ARG A 448 -15.88 -32.07 -28.03
N ASN A 449 -17.03 -31.39 -28.04
CA ASN A 449 -17.14 -30.00 -28.49
C ASN A 449 -16.38 -28.99 -27.61
N MET A 450 -16.05 -29.39 -26.37
CA MET A 450 -15.33 -28.56 -25.39
C MET A 450 -13.92 -29.08 -25.10
N ALA A 451 -13.56 -30.24 -25.65
CA ALA A 451 -12.28 -30.89 -25.42
C ALA A 451 -11.12 -30.08 -26.02
N ILE A 452 -9.98 -30.07 -25.32
CA ILE A 452 -8.75 -29.40 -25.76
C ILE A 452 -7.68 -30.47 -25.99
N ASN A 453 -7.34 -30.75 -27.24
CA ASN A 453 -6.36 -31.75 -27.65
C ASN A 453 -5.18 -31.16 -28.44
N ALA A 454 -5.30 -29.91 -28.89
CA ALA A 454 -4.28 -29.19 -29.64
C ALA A 454 -4.48 -27.66 -29.57
N PRO A 455 -3.50 -26.85 -30.01
CA PRO A 455 -3.63 -25.39 -30.14
C PRO A 455 -4.87 -24.91 -30.91
N ALA A 456 -5.31 -25.66 -31.93
CA ALA A 456 -6.51 -25.33 -32.70
C ALA A 456 -7.79 -25.32 -31.85
N ASP A 457 -7.86 -26.16 -30.81
CA ASP A 457 -8.98 -26.16 -29.88
C ASP A 457 -8.98 -24.90 -28.98
N LEU A 458 -7.80 -24.42 -28.58
CA LEU A 458 -7.67 -23.17 -27.83
C LEU A 458 -8.06 -21.95 -28.67
N ALA A 459 -7.72 -21.94 -29.96
CA ALA A 459 -8.19 -20.91 -30.89
C ALA A 459 -9.73 -20.91 -31.01
N ARG A 460 -10.35 -22.11 -31.08
CA ARG A 460 -11.82 -22.26 -31.06
C ARG A 460 -12.41 -21.71 -29.76
N TRP A 461 -11.85 -22.09 -28.60
CA TRP A 461 -12.25 -21.54 -27.30
C TRP A 461 -12.16 -20.01 -27.28
N SER A 462 -11.04 -19.44 -27.74
CA SER A 462 -10.87 -17.99 -27.78
C SER A 462 -11.91 -17.30 -28.67
N THR A 463 -12.19 -17.85 -29.86
CA THR A 463 -13.20 -17.28 -30.76
C THR A 463 -14.58 -17.28 -30.12
N GLU A 464 -15.00 -18.41 -29.55
CA GLU A 464 -16.32 -18.54 -28.95
C GLU A 464 -16.48 -17.65 -27.71
N LEU A 465 -15.49 -17.62 -26.82
CA LEU A 465 -15.50 -16.76 -25.63
C LEU A 465 -15.49 -15.26 -25.98
N SER A 466 -14.77 -14.87 -27.05
CA SER A 466 -14.65 -13.47 -27.44
C SER A 466 -15.98 -12.84 -27.88
N ARG A 467 -16.94 -13.66 -28.38
CA ARG A 467 -18.30 -13.19 -28.74
C ARG A 467 -19.02 -12.60 -27.54
N GLU A 468 -18.70 -13.13 -26.37
CA GLU A 468 -19.25 -12.76 -25.07
C GLU A 468 -18.29 -11.89 -24.24
N ARG A 469 -17.21 -11.37 -24.86
CA ARG A 469 -16.19 -10.53 -24.21
C ARG A 469 -15.49 -11.21 -23.04
N LEU A 470 -15.36 -12.54 -23.09
CA LEU A 470 -14.63 -13.33 -22.12
C LEU A 470 -13.21 -13.62 -22.64
N ASP A 471 -12.20 -13.27 -21.86
CA ASP A 471 -10.81 -13.62 -22.18
C ASP A 471 -10.50 -15.08 -21.84
N LEU A 472 -9.62 -15.70 -22.63
CA LEU A 472 -9.14 -17.06 -22.39
C LEU A 472 -7.81 -17.04 -21.62
N HIS A 473 -7.78 -17.68 -20.46
CA HIS A 473 -6.57 -17.96 -19.70
C HIS A 473 -6.36 -19.48 -19.60
N ALA A 474 -5.11 -19.92 -19.67
CA ALA A 474 -4.79 -21.33 -19.58
C ALA A 474 -4.38 -21.73 -18.16
N TRP A 475 -4.85 -22.87 -17.71
CA TRP A 475 -4.45 -23.50 -16.46
C TRP A 475 -3.83 -24.87 -16.74
N HIS A 476 -2.60 -25.04 -16.27
CA HIS A 476 -1.80 -26.24 -16.47
C HIS A 476 -1.43 -26.83 -15.11
N GLN A 477 -1.78 -28.09 -14.87
CA GLN A 477 -1.43 -28.78 -13.63
C GLN A 477 -0.08 -29.49 -13.78
N VAL A 478 0.91 -29.02 -12.99
CA VAL A 478 2.31 -29.44 -13.09
C VAL A 478 2.49 -30.82 -12.45
N GLN A 479 3.11 -31.76 -13.16
CA GLN A 479 3.33 -33.11 -12.66
C GLN A 479 4.73 -33.69 -12.86
N ALA A 480 5.58 -33.11 -13.72
CA ALA A 480 6.84 -33.76 -14.08
C ALA A 480 7.76 -34.05 -12.89
N ARG A 481 8.37 -35.25 -12.90
CA ARG A 481 9.31 -35.73 -11.88
C ARG A 481 10.66 -36.17 -12.47
N SER A 482 10.73 -36.40 -13.78
CA SER A 482 11.95 -36.74 -14.51
C SER A 482 12.36 -35.66 -15.52
N VAL A 483 13.61 -35.67 -15.96
CA VAL A 483 14.13 -34.73 -16.97
C VAL A 483 13.36 -34.81 -18.30
N VAL A 484 12.95 -36.02 -18.70
CA VAL A 484 12.16 -36.26 -19.91
C VAL A 484 10.75 -35.68 -19.78
N GLU A 485 10.07 -35.92 -18.64
CA GLU A 485 8.75 -35.35 -18.38
C GLU A 485 8.80 -33.83 -18.30
N ILE A 486 9.83 -33.24 -17.66
CA ILE A 486 10.03 -31.79 -17.59
C ILE A 486 10.09 -31.23 -19.02
N THR A 487 10.86 -31.86 -19.90
CA THR A 487 11.01 -31.42 -21.28
C THR A 487 9.69 -31.48 -22.05
N ASN A 488 8.95 -32.59 -21.92
CA ASN A 488 7.67 -32.79 -22.58
C ASN A 488 6.57 -31.84 -22.05
N GLU A 489 6.55 -31.61 -20.74
CA GLU A 489 5.61 -30.70 -20.08
C GLU A 489 5.89 -29.24 -20.49
N ILE A 490 7.15 -28.82 -20.53
CA ILE A 490 7.56 -27.49 -21.05
C ILE A 490 7.10 -27.30 -22.49
N ASN A 491 7.34 -28.30 -23.37
CA ASN A 491 6.92 -28.22 -24.77
C ASN A 491 5.39 -28.08 -24.91
N LEU A 492 4.63 -28.77 -24.07
CA LEU A 492 3.18 -28.67 -24.04
C LEU A 492 2.72 -27.28 -23.56
N ILE A 493 3.28 -26.78 -22.46
CA ILE A 493 2.98 -25.44 -21.93
C ILE A 493 3.32 -24.36 -22.97
N THR A 494 4.45 -24.48 -23.67
CA THR A 494 4.83 -23.54 -24.73
C THR A 494 3.80 -23.53 -25.87
N GLN A 495 3.31 -24.69 -26.32
CA GLN A 495 2.26 -24.77 -27.34
C GLN A 495 0.96 -24.09 -26.87
N ILE A 496 0.57 -24.32 -25.62
CA ILE A 496 -0.61 -23.69 -25.01
C ILE A 496 -0.43 -22.17 -24.95
N ALA A 497 0.70 -21.70 -24.43
CA ALA A 497 0.97 -20.29 -24.22
C ALA A 497 1.00 -19.49 -25.52
N LEU A 498 1.52 -20.08 -26.59
CA LEU A 498 1.61 -19.47 -27.92
C LEU A 498 0.34 -19.66 -28.77
N SER A 499 -0.69 -20.34 -28.24
CA SER A 499 -1.95 -20.51 -28.94
C SER A 499 -2.72 -19.17 -29.04
N PRO A 500 -3.38 -18.88 -30.17
CA PRO A 500 -4.14 -17.64 -30.35
C PRO A 500 -5.16 -17.42 -29.23
N GLY A 501 -5.16 -16.21 -28.66
CA GLY A 501 -6.13 -15.78 -27.66
C GLY A 501 -5.82 -16.19 -26.21
N VAL A 502 -4.81 -17.01 -25.96
CA VAL A 502 -4.39 -17.38 -24.59
C VAL A 502 -3.58 -16.22 -23.99
N SER A 503 -4.17 -15.51 -23.02
CA SER A 503 -3.53 -14.31 -22.45
C SER A 503 -2.47 -14.62 -21.38
N CYS A 504 -2.55 -15.79 -20.74
CA CYS A 504 -1.57 -16.24 -19.76
C CYS A 504 -1.65 -17.75 -19.51
N VAL A 505 -0.63 -18.27 -18.81
CA VAL A 505 -0.65 -19.60 -18.21
C VAL A 505 -0.54 -19.50 -16.69
N VAL A 506 -1.46 -20.14 -15.98
CA VAL A 506 -1.36 -20.38 -14.53
C VAL A 506 -0.88 -21.81 -14.33
N LEU A 507 0.33 -21.94 -13.78
CA LEU A 507 0.92 -23.22 -13.37
C LEU A 507 0.35 -23.61 -12.02
N ASP A 508 -0.22 -24.80 -11.91
CA ASP A 508 -0.84 -25.27 -10.69
C ASP A 508 -0.02 -26.37 -10.03
N LEU A 509 0.40 -26.09 -8.81
CA LEU A 509 1.06 -27.03 -7.94
C LEU A 509 0.03 -27.82 -7.14
N ASP A 510 0.03 -29.14 -7.36
CA ASP A 510 -0.55 -30.11 -6.45
C ASP A 510 0.21 -30.09 -5.10
N ALA A 511 -0.26 -30.78 -4.06
CA ALA A 511 0.48 -30.92 -2.79
C ALA A 511 1.68 -31.90 -2.89
N THR A 512 1.65 -32.84 -3.85
CA THR A 512 2.58 -33.99 -3.90
C THR A 512 3.33 -34.15 -5.22
N LEU A 513 2.93 -33.47 -6.30
CA LEU A 513 3.47 -33.63 -7.66
C LEU A 513 4.30 -32.41 -8.12
N GLY A 514 5.14 -32.58 -9.15
CA GLY A 514 5.94 -31.50 -9.73
C GLY A 514 7.23 -31.10 -8.97
N PRO A 515 7.97 -30.10 -9.49
CA PRO A 515 9.24 -29.63 -8.92
C PRO A 515 9.12 -28.99 -7.52
N ARG A 516 9.99 -29.38 -6.57
CA ARG A 516 9.95 -28.88 -5.17
C ARG A 516 11.21 -28.17 -4.67
N ASN A 517 12.39 -28.69 -5.03
CA ASN A 517 13.66 -28.08 -4.62
C ASN A 517 14.16 -27.07 -5.66
N SER A 518 15.08 -26.19 -5.27
CA SER A 518 15.63 -25.11 -6.10
C SER A 518 16.12 -25.61 -7.46
N THR A 519 16.84 -26.73 -7.50
CA THR A 519 17.40 -27.30 -8.75
C THR A 519 16.30 -27.73 -9.70
N ALA A 520 15.30 -28.47 -9.22
CA ALA A 520 14.18 -28.93 -10.04
C ALA A 520 13.35 -27.76 -10.56
N ILE A 521 13.08 -26.75 -9.72
CA ILE A 521 12.33 -25.54 -10.11
C ILE A 521 13.07 -24.77 -11.21
N ARG A 522 14.39 -24.57 -11.08
CA ARG A 522 15.21 -23.88 -12.09
C ARG A 522 15.30 -24.66 -13.39
N ASN A 523 15.46 -25.98 -13.32
CA ASN A 523 15.47 -26.86 -14.50
C ASN A 523 14.14 -26.82 -15.26
N PHE A 524 13.04 -26.56 -14.57
CA PHE A 524 11.72 -26.40 -15.18
C PHE A 524 11.50 -24.97 -15.72
N MET A 525 11.69 -23.95 -14.88
CA MET A 525 11.29 -22.57 -15.18
C MET A 525 12.26 -21.82 -16.09
N VAL A 526 13.57 -22.08 -16.02
CA VAL A 526 14.53 -21.38 -16.89
C VAL A 526 14.31 -21.71 -18.37
N PRO A 527 14.19 -22.99 -18.78
CA PRO A 527 13.90 -23.30 -20.18
C PRO A 527 12.50 -22.86 -20.60
N LEU A 528 11.48 -23.02 -19.73
CA LEU A 528 10.13 -22.54 -20.01
C LEU A 528 10.11 -21.03 -20.31
N ARG A 529 10.79 -20.22 -19.50
CA ARG A 529 10.88 -18.78 -19.72
C ARG A 529 11.63 -18.42 -21.00
N ARG A 530 12.66 -19.19 -21.39
CA ARG A 530 13.37 -18.99 -22.66
C ARG A 530 12.50 -19.28 -23.89
N ASN A 531 11.55 -20.22 -23.76
CA ASN A 531 10.65 -20.59 -24.85
C ASN A 531 9.49 -19.61 -25.06
N LEU A 532 9.28 -18.66 -24.14
CA LEU A 532 8.15 -17.72 -24.17
C LEU A 532 8.64 -16.29 -24.44
N PRO A 533 7.91 -15.49 -25.23
CA PRO A 533 8.29 -14.10 -25.49
C PRO A 533 8.17 -13.26 -24.21
N PRO A 534 9.17 -12.43 -23.84
CA PRO A 534 8.98 -11.45 -22.78
C PRO A 534 7.99 -10.35 -23.24
N PRO A 535 7.03 -9.89 -22.42
CA PRO A 535 6.80 -10.20 -21.00
C PRO A 535 5.63 -11.18 -20.74
N TYR A 536 5.59 -12.36 -21.38
CA TYR A 536 4.47 -13.31 -21.24
C TYR A 536 4.11 -13.61 -19.77
N HIS A 537 2.82 -13.56 -19.43
CA HIS A 537 2.34 -13.69 -18.05
C HIS A 537 2.27 -15.14 -17.59
N ILE A 538 2.98 -15.47 -16.50
CA ILE A 538 2.90 -16.76 -15.82
C ILE A 538 2.45 -16.56 -14.37
N GLY A 539 1.33 -17.19 -14.01
CA GLY A 539 0.84 -17.28 -12.63
C GLY A 539 1.23 -18.60 -11.97
N LEU A 540 1.27 -18.64 -10.64
CA LEU A 540 1.40 -19.89 -9.88
C LEU A 540 0.22 -20.08 -8.93
N SER A 541 -0.53 -21.16 -9.10
CA SER A 541 -1.60 -21.59 -8.20
C SER A 541 -1.14 -22.68 -7.25
N PHE A 542 -1.61 -22.62 -6.02
CA PHE A 542 -1.25 -23.53 -4.93
C PHE A 542 -2.29 -23.50 -3.81
N ASP A 543 -2.22 -24.42 -2.86
CA ASP A 543 -3.11 -24.44 -1.70
C ASP A 543 -2.84 -23.26 -0.75
N GLY A 544 -3.83 -22.40 -0.54
CA GLY A 544 -3.70 -21.18 0.26
C GLY A 544 -3.85 -21.37 1.77
N ARG A 545 -4.10 -22.58 2.27
CA ARG A 545 -4.22 -22.79 3.72
C ARG A 545 -2.83 -22.75 4.40
N PRO A 546 -2.70 -22.09 5.57
CA PRO A 546 -1.39 -21.83 6.20
C PRO A 546 -0.48 -23.05 6.36
N GLU A 547 -1.05 -24.20 6.70
CA GLU A 547 -0.33 -25.45 6.93
C GLU A 547 0.32 -26.05 5.67
N PHE A 548 -0.10 -25.63 4.47
CA PHE A 548 0.47 -26.10 3.19
C PHE A 548 1.46 -25.11 2.58
N LEU A 549 1.56 -23.86 3.08
CA LEU A 549 2.47 -22.86 2.51
C LEU A 549 3.94 -23.30 2.62
N GLN A 550 4.29 -24.02 3.68
CA GLN A 550 5.64 -24.59 3.88
C GLN A 550 6.06 -25.60 2.81
N ASN A 551 5.14 -26.14 2.02
CA ASN A 551 5.42 -27.10 0.95
C ASN A 551 5.91 -26.44 -0.35
N ILE A 552 6.04 -25.11 -0.36
CA ILE A 552 6.33 -24.31 -1.54
C ILE A 552 7.56 -23.44 -1.29
N THR A 553 8.56 -23.59 -2.14
CA THR A 553 9.79 -22.78 -2.10
C THR A 553 9.58 -21.44 -2.82
N PHE A 554 8.79 -20.53 -2.22
CA PHE A 554 8.36 -19.26 -2.85
C PHE A 554 9.49 -18.41 -3.44
N SER A 555 10.63 -18.33 -2.75
CA SER A 555 11.80 -17.56 -3.20
C SER A 555 12.39 -18.05 -4.52
N GLU A 556 12.31 -19.36 -4.80
CA GLU A 556 12.83 -19.95 -6.05
C GLU A 556 11.85 -19.78 -7.22
N TRP A 557 10.55 -19.76 -6.93
CA TRP A 557 9.52 -19.51 -7.95
C TRP A 557 9.43 -18.02 -8.31
N TYR A 558 9.60 -17.13 -7.33
CA TYR A 558 9.39 -15.68 -7.44
C TYR A 558 10.00 -15.01 -8.70
N PRO A 559 11.27 -15.27 -9.10
CA PRO A 559 11.89 -14.59 -10.24
C PRO A 559 11.19 -14.89 -11.58
N PHE A 560 10.51 -16.03 -11.67
CA PHE A 560 9.93 -16.54 -12.90
C PHE A 560 8.44 -16.29 -13.02
N LEU A 561 7.82 -15.59 -12.07
CA LEU A 561 6.36 -15.43 -12.00
C LEU A 561 5.95 -13.97 -12.12
N ASN A 562 4.74 -13.77 -12.63
CA ASN A 562 4.07 -12.48 -12.68
C ASN A 562 3.01 -12.35 -11.59
N SER A 563 2.43 -13.45 -11.10
CA SER A 563 1.38 -13.39 -10.09
C SER A 563 1.20 -14.66 -9.26
N TRP A 564 0.67 -14.52 -8.04
CA TRP A 564 0.29 -15.61 -7.14
C TRP A 564 -1.21 -15.90 -7.24
N HIS A 565 -1.60 -17.17 -7.30
CA HIS A 565 -2.99 -17.63 -7.43
C HIS A 565 -3.38 -18.60 -6.29
N PRO A 566 -3.34 -18.17 -5.01
CA PRO A 566 -3.63 -19.07 -3.89
C PRO A 566 -5.09 -19.54 -3.94
N ARG A 567 -5.30 -20.86 -3.84
CA ARG A 567 -6.63 -21.46 -3.73
C ARG A 567 -7.16 -21.30 -2.31
N ILE A 568 -8.29 -20.61 -2.18
CA ILE A 568 -8.88 -20.25 -0.89
C ILE A 568 -10.11 -21.11 -0.64
N THR A 569 -10.03 -22.04 0.31
CA THR A 569 -11.22 -22.73 0.84
C THR A 569 -11.91 -21.83 1.87
N ILE A 570 -13.24 -21.77 1.85
CA ILE A 570 -14.00 -21.03 2.88
C ILE A 570 -14.31 -21.98 4.05
N PRO A 571 -13.82 -21.71 5.27
CA PRO A 571 -14.03 -22.59 6.41
C PRO A 571 -15.51 -22.61 6.85
N GLN A 572 -16.07 -23.80 7.03
CA GLN A 572 -17.47 -24.00 7.45
C GLN A 572 -17.62 -24.61 8.86
N THR A 573 -16.53 -25.08 9.47
CA THR A 573 -16.55 -25.73 10.79
C THR A 573 -15.40 -25.27 11.69
N GLY A 574 -15.53 -25.46 13.00
CA GLY A 574 -14.53 -25.09 14.01
C GLY A 574 -14.42 -23.58 14.27
N ALA A 575 -13.41 -23.17 15.05
CA ALA A 575 -13.15 -21.75 15.35
C ALA A 575 -12.93 -20.89 14.09
N ALA A 576 -12.45 -21.54 13.03
CA ALA A 576 -12.24 -21.00 11.70
C ALA A 576 -13.52 -20.48 11.02
N ALA A 577 -14.68 -21.09 11.29
CA ALA A 577 -15.95 -20.75 10.65
C ALA A 577 -16.50 -19.38 11.08
N ALA A 578 -16.05 -18.84 12.21
CA ALA A 578 -16.45 -17.53 12.70
C ALA A 578 -15.93 -16.38 11.80
N ASN A 579 -14.91 -16.64 10.97
CA ASN A 579 -14.36 -15.66 10.04
C ASN A 579 -14.14 -16.30 8.65
N PRO A 580 -15.06 -16.11 7.69
CA PRO A 580 -15.01 -16.82 6.40
C PRO A 580 -13.79 -16.44 5.53
N TYR A 581 -13.14 -15.29 5.78
CA TYR A 581 -11.97 -14.83 5.01
C TYR A 581 -10.64 -15.00 5.75
N GLN A 582 -10.57 -15.78 6.84
CA GLN A 582 -9.33 -15.96 7.59
C GLN A 582 -8.17 -16.57 6.77
N TYR A 583 -8.45 -17.54 5.88
CA TYR A 583 -7.40 -18.18 5.08
C TYR A 583 -6.90 -17.22 4.00
N LEU A 584 -7.80 -16.41 3.43
CA LEU A 584 -7.43 -15.30 2.56
C LEU A 584 -6.50 -14.32 3.30
N ASN A 585 -6.86 -13.90 4.52
CA ASN A 585 -6.03 -13.03 5.33
C ASN A 585 -4.64 -13.61 5.57
N ALA A 586 -4.57 -14.87 6.00
CA ALA A 586 -3.31 -15.52 6.34
C ALA A 586 -2.39 -15.62 5.12
N VAL A 587 -2.89 -16.10 3.98
CA VAL A 587 -2.06 -16.26 2.78
C VAL A 587 -1.67 -14.93 2.16
N CYS A 588 -2.59 -13.94 2.10
CA CYS A 588 -2.26 -12.62 1.58
C CYS A 588 -1.19 -11.95 2.46
N ASN A 589 -1.31 -12.04 3.79
CA ASN A 589 -0.28 -11.55 4.71
C ASN A 589 1.06 -12.25 4.52
N PHE A 590 1.06 -13.57 4.38
CA PHE A 590 2.27 -14.36 4.11
C PHE A 590 2.95 -13.96 2.79
N LEU A 591 2.16 -13.67 1.75
CA LEU A 591 2.67 -13.31 0.42
C LEU A 591 3.14 -11.85 0.30
N LYS A 592 2.82 -10.98 1.26
CA LYS A 592 3.21 -9.56 1.26
C LYS A 592 4.71 -9.33 0.94
N PRO A 593 5.67 -10.08 1.51
CA PRO A 593 7.09 -9.92 1.20
C PRO A 593 7.44 -10.24 -0.26
N PHE A 594 6.63 -11.08 -0.92
CA PHE A 594 6.87 -11.57 -2.28
C PHE A 594 6.27 -10.69 -3.39
N ARG A 595 5.92 -9.43 -3.09
CA ARG A 595 5.73 -8.26 -4.00
C ARG A 595 5.23 -8.54 -5.45
N LYS A 596 4.35 -9.52 -5.65
CA LYS A 596 3.68 -9.82 -6.92
C LYS A 596 2.18 -9.69 -6.72
N PRO A 597 1.43 -9.35 -7.77
CA PRO A 597 -0.02 -9.49 -7.82
C PRO A 597 -0.53 -10.78 -7.16
N ILE A 598 -1.51 -10.67 -6.25
CA ILE A 598 -2.19 -11.82 -5.63
C ILE A 598 -3.61 -11.88 -6.18
N LEU A 599 -3.97 -13.02 -6.75
CA LEU A 599 -5.27 -13.29 -7.38
C LEU A 599 -5.86 -14.54 -6.74
N PRO A 600 -6.59 -14.38 -5.62
CA PRO A 600 -7.12 -15.53 -4.90
C PRO A 600 -8.10 -16.28 -5.79
N MET A 601 -7.99 -17.61 -5.76
CA MET A 601 -8.92 -18.52 -6.41
C MET A 601 -9.84 -19.11 -5.34
N ILE A 602 -10.99 -18.49 -5.12
CA ILE A 602 -11.96 -18.92 -4.10
C ILE A 602 -12.60 -20.23 -4.54
N SER A 603 -12.52 -21.25 -3.68
CA SER A 603 -13.21 -22.52 -3.84
C SER A 603 -14.64 -22.43 -3.32
N LEU A 604 -15.58 -22.80 -4.18
CA LEU A 604 -17.02 -22.96 -3.97
C LEU A 604 -17.41 -24.44 -3.93
N GLU A 605 -16.44 -25.32 -3.71
CA GLU A 605 -16.70 -26.74 -3.55
C GLU A 605 -17.56 -27.00 -2.28
N PRO A 606 -18.68 -27.74 -2.38
CA PRO A 606 -19.54 -28.02 -1.24
C PRO A 606 -18.81 -28.72 -0.10
N VAL A 607 -19.06 -28.29 1.14
CA VAL A 607 -18.52 -28.94 2.34
C VAL A 607 -19.62 -29.80 2.97
N SER A 608 -19.34 -31.09 3.15
CA SER A 608 -20.34 -32.07 3.64
C SER A 608 -21.64 -32.07 2.80
N GLY A 609 -21.53 -31.86 1.49
CA GLY A 609 -22.65 -31.85 0.55
C GLY A 609 -23.51 -30.59 0.57
N ARG A 610 -23.14 -29.55 1.33
CA ARG A 610 -23.87 -28.27 1.38
C ARG A 610 -23.14 -27.19 0.57
N PRO A 611 -23.84 -26.44 -0.30
CA PRO A 611 -23.26 -25.27 -0.99
C PRO A 611 -22.74 -24.24 0.01
N ILE A 612 -21.77 -23.45 -0.43
CA ILE A 612 -21.26 -22.35 0.37
C ILE A 612 -22.30 -21.22 0.36
N PRO A 613 -22.67 -20.64 1.52
CA PRO A 613 -23.62 -19.53 1.54
C PRO A 613 -23.13 -18.35 0.70
N ALA A 614 -23.99 -17.83 -0.17
CA ALA A 614 -23.69 -16.71 -1.08
C ALA A 614 -23.08 -15.49 -0.36
N GLU A 615 -23.56 -15.20 0.85
CA GLU A 615 -23.04 -14.12 1.68
C GLU A 615 -21.57 -14.34 2.09
N GLN A 616 -21.16 -15.57 2.41
CA GLN A 616 -19.77 -15.85 2.73
C GLN A 616 -18.87 -15.70 1.49
N VAL A 617 -19.36 -16.14 0.32
CA VAL A 617 -18.65 -15.93 -0.96
C VAL A 617 -18.44 -14.44 -1.20
N ARG A 618 -19.48 -13.63 -1.00
CA ARG A 618 -19.44 -12.17 -1.12
C ARG A 618 -18.44 -11.55 -0.14
N LEU A 619 -18.46 -11.94 1.13
CA LEU A 619 -17.55 -11.41 2.16
C LEU A 619 -16.09 -11.72 1.84
N VAL A 620 -15.76 -12.94 1.41
CA VAL A 620 -14.40 -13.33 1.06
C VAL A 620 -13.93 -12.62 -0.21
N ALA A 621 -14.81 -12.52 -1.21
CA ALA A 621 -14.51 -11.82 -2.44
C ALA A 621 -14.28 -10.31 -2.21
N GLN A 622 -15.13 -9.68 -1.40
CA GLN A 622 -15.00 -8.27 -1.06
C GLN A 622 -13.73 -8.02 -0.23
N ALA A 623 -13.40 -8.90 0.72
CA ALA A 623 -12.16 -8.81 1.48
C ALA A 623 -10.91 -8.90 0.59
N ALA A 624 -10.94 -9.67 -0.50
CA ALA A 624 -9.83 -9.72 -1.45
C ALA A 624 -9.53 -8.33 -2.05
N PHE A 625 -10.56 -7.57 -2.40
CA PHE A 625 -10.40 -6.23 -2.95
C PHE A 625 -10.13 -5.19 -1.85
N ASP A 626 -10.99 -5.12 -0.83
CA ASP A 626 -10.99 -4.02 0.13
C ASP A 626 -9.86 -4.12 1.16
N VAL A 627 -9.54 -5.35 1.58
CA VAL A 627 -8.53 -5.59 2.62
C VAL A 627 -7.17 -5.87 2.00
N HIS A 628 -7.11 -6.66 0.93
CA HIS A 628 -5.86 -7.15 0.35
C HIS A 628 -5.46 -6.49 -0.97
N ASN A 629 -6.31 -5.64 -1.54
CA ASN A 629 -6.05 -4.95 -2.81
C ASN A 629 -5.67 -5.93 -3.93
N CYS A 630 -6.34 -7.08 -3.99
CA CYS A 630 -6.17 -8.05 -5.07
C CYS A 630 -6.59 -7.39 -6.40
N GLN A 631 -5.80 -7.59 -7.47
CA GLN A 631 -6.10 -6.98 -8.78
C GLN A 631 -7.24 -7.69 -9.52
N GLY A 632 -7.53 -8.93 -9.15
CA GLY A 632 -8.61 -9.73 -9.70
C GLY A 632 -8.88 -10.91 -8.80
N ILE A 633 -9.94 -11.65 -9.11
CA ILE A 633 -10.35 -12.80 -8.34
C ILE A 633 -10.81 -13.93 -9.26
N SER A 634 -10.51 -15.17 -8.87
CA SER A 634 -11.00 -16.35 -9.57
C SER A 634 -11.97 -17.14 -8.70
N PHE A 635 -13.00 -17.72 -9.31
CA PHE A 635 -13.90 -18.67 -8.64
C PHE A 635 -13.74 -20.06 -9.23
N TRP A 636 -13.51 -21.01 -8.34
CA TRP A 636 -13.42 -22.43 -8.58
C TRP A 636 -14.59 -23.09 -7.85
N ARG A 637 -15.36 -24.04 -8.36
CA ARG A 637 -15.21 -24.85 -9.56
C ARG A 637 -16.46 -24.65 -10.43
N LEU A 638 -16.34 -24.00 -11.59
CA LEU A 638 -17.46 -23.53 -12.43
C LEU A 638 -18.60 -24.55 -12.63
N GLY A 639 -18.24 -25.83 -12.79
CA GLY A 639 -19.21 -26.93 -12.95
C GLY A 639 -20.15 -27.19 -11.77
N LEU A 640 -19.88 -26.59 -10.60
CA LEU A 640 -20.72 -26.70 -9.41
C LEU A 640 -21.66 -25.50 -9.24
N PHE A 641 -21.64 -24.53 -10.15
CA PHE A 641 -22.35 -23.27 -9.95
C PHE A 641 -23.83 -23.42 -10.36
N GLY A 642 -24.72 -23.19 -9.41
CA GLY A 642 -26.14 -22.97 -9.64
C GLY A 642 -26.50 -21.49 -9.59
N THR A 643 -27.80 -21.20 -9.51
CA THR A 643 -28.32 -19.83 -9.43
C THR A 643 -27.71 -19.04 -8.26
N GLY A 644 -27.55 -19.68 -7.09
CA GLY A 644 -27.03 -19.04 -5.89
C GLY A 644 -25.57 -18.59 -6.01
N GLU A 645 -24.70 -19.40 -6.61
CA GLU A 645 -23.29 -19.04 -6.84
C GLU A 645 -23.17 -17.90 -7.86
N TYR A 646 -23.94 -17.94 -8.95
CA TYR A 646 -23.96 -16.85 -9.93
C TYR A 646 -24.49 -15.54 -9.34
N ASP A 647 -25.52 -15.59 -8.49
CA ASP A 647 -26.05 -14.42 -7.80
C ASP A 647 -25.00 -13.83 -6.82
N ALA A 648 -24.28 -14.70 -6.10
CA ALA A 648 -23.17 -14.27 -5.24
C ALA A 648 -22.10 -13.55 -6.06
N ILE A 649 -21.67 -14.13 -7.19
CA ILE A 649 -20.67 -13.53 -8.09
C ILE A 649 -21.14 -12.19 -8.66
N ARG A 650 -22.41 -12.11 -9.07
CA ARG A 650 -23.02 -10.89 -9.59
C ARG A 650 -23.05 -9.76 -8.57
N SER A 651 -23.13 -10.08 -7.27
CA SER A 651 -23.15 -9.10 -6.18
C SER A 651 -21.78 -8.53 -5.80
N ILE A 652 -20.69 -9.05 -6.35
CA ILE A 652 -19.33 -8.60 -6.03
C ILE A 652 -19.06 -7.25 -6.66
N ASN A 653 -18.61 -6.29 -5.83
CA ASN A 653 -18.15 -4.99 -6.31
C ASN A 653 -16.64 -5.04 -6.55
N VAL A 654 -16.23 -5.17 -7.80
CA VAL A 654 -14.81 -5.16 -8.18
C VAL A 654 -14.28 -3.73 -8.08
N SER A 655 -13.47 -3.46 -7.06
CA SER A 655 -12.84 -2.15 -6.86
C SER A 655 -11.87 -1.83 -8.00
N MET A 656 -12.01 -0.65 -8.62
CA MET A 656 -11.33 -0.26 -9.87
C MET A 656 -9.84 0.10 -9.71
N MET A 657 -9.16 -0.28 -8.62
CA MET A 657 -7.76 0.10 -8.37
C MET A 657 -6.68 -0.80 -8.99
N GLY A 658 -7.05 -1.75 -9.84
CA GLY A 658 -6.08 -2.48 -10.63
C GLY A 658 -6.69 -2.96 -11.93
N GLY A 659 -6.60 -2.16 -12.99
CA GLY A 659 -6.99 -2.60 -14.34
C GLY A 659 -7.95 -1.69 -15.05
N TYR A 660 -7.43 -0.63 -15.67
CA TYR A 660 -7.98 -0.23 -16.94
C TYR A 660 -6.83 -0.06 -17.91
N THR A 661 -6.60 -1.06 -18.75
CA THR A 661 -5.94 -0.82 -20.03
C THR A 661 -6.80 0.22 -20.72
N VAL A 662 -6.21 1.37 -21.09
CA VAL A 662 -6.89 2.43 -21.83
C VAL A 662 -7.56 1.79 -23.05
N ARG A 663 -8.89 1.64 -23.02
CA ARG A 663 -9.68 1.37 -24.23
C ARG A 663 -9.76 2.69 -25.00
N ALA A 664 -9.70 2.61 -26.33
CA ALA A 664 -9.96 3.78 -27.17
C ALA A 664 -11.33 4.39 -26.79
N PRO A 665 -11.46 5.73 -26.72
CA PRO A 665 -12.73 6.39 -26.44
C PRO A 665 -13.86 5.89 -27.35
N LEU A 666 -15.04 5.66 -26.78
CA LEU A 666 -16.26 5.33 -27.53
C LEU A 666 -16.86 6.58 -28.24
N GLY A 667 -16.29 7.75 -27.98
CA GLY A 667 -16.73 9.05 -28.48
C GLY A 667 -16.87 10.06 -27.36
N THR A 668 -17.32 11.27 -27.70
CA THR A 668 -17.62 12.34 -26.74
C THR A 668 -19.12 12.56 -26.69
N VAL A 669 -19.69 12.77 -25.51
CA VAL A 669 -21.09 13.23 -25.35
C VAL A 669 -21.12 14.58 -24.66
N THR A 670 -22.15 15.36 -24.96
CA THR A 670 -22.36 16.68 -24.33
C THR A 670 -23.51 16.61 -23.34
N VAL A 671 -23.29 17.11 -22.13
CA VAL A 671 -24.31 17.18 -21.08
C VAL A 671 -25.38 18.19 -21.47
N LYS A 672 -26.66 17.79 -21.45
CA LYS A 672 -27.80 18.59 -21.93
C LYS A 672 -28.69 19.15 -20.84
N VAL A 673 -28.50 18.70 -19.60
CA VAL A 673 -29.28 19.16 -18.45
C VAL A 673 -28.37 19.42 -17.24
N ASN A 674 -28.81 20.30 -16.34
CA ASN A 674 -28.10 20.57 -15.10
C ASN A 674 -28.34 19.47 -14.06
N GLY A 675 -27.36 19.26 -13.18
CA GLY A 675 -27.52 18.38 -12.01
C GLY A 675 -27.34 16.90 -12.29
N VAL A 676 -26.72 16.52 -13.42
CA VAL A 676 -26.42 15.11 -13.71
C VAL A 676 -25.33 14.63 -12.75
N ARG A 677 -25.70 13.70 -11.87
CA ARG A 677 -24.80 13.20 -10.81
C ARG A 677 -23.73 12.28 -11.38
N ILE A 678 -22.50 12.48 -10.92
CA ILE A 678 -21.37 11.55 -11.07
C ILE A 678 -21.43 10.57 -9.92
N ARG A 679 -21.32 9.29 -10.21
CA ARG A 679 -21.51 8.21 -9.24
C ARG A 679 -20.37 7.20 -9.28
N THR A 680 -20.14 6.56 -8.13
CA THR A 680 -19.16 5.48 -8.00
C THR A 680 -19.49 4.27 -8.87
N VAL A 681 -20.79 4.00 -9.06
CA VAL A 681 -21.32 2.87 -9.84
C VAL A 681 -22.52 3.33 -10.70
N PRO A 682 -22.85 2.65 -11.81
CA PRO A 682 -23.99 2.99 -12.67
C PRO A 682 -25.33 2.56 -12.04
N SER A 683 -25.67 3.18 -10.91
CA SER A 683 -26.88 2.95 -10.14
C SER A 683 -27.41 4.27 -9.57
N LEU A 684 -28.73 4.42 -9.50
CA LEU A 684 -29.34 5.58 -8.83
C LEU A 684 -29.07 5.64 -7.32
N THR A 685 -28.73 4.51 -6.72
CA THR A 685 -28.37 4.38 -5.29
C THR A 685 -26.86 4.49 -5.04
N GLY A 686 -26.02 4.56 -6.08
CA GLY A 686 -24.57 4.70 -5.93
C GLY A 686 -24.18 6.05 -5.35
N ASP A 687 -23.12 6.08 -4.53
CA ASP A 687 -22.62 7.31 -3.91
C ASP A 687 -22.32 8.40 -4.93
N VAL A 688 -22.65 9.64 -4.59
CA VAL A 688 -22.49 10.79 -5.47
C VAL A 688 -21.09 11.36 -5.28
N LEU A 689 -20.26 11.24 -6.31
CA LEU A 689 -18.89 11.77 -6.35
C LEU A 689 -18.85 13.24 -6.76
N GLY A 690 -19.89 13.71 -7.43
CA GLY A 690 -19.96 15.07 -7.95
C GLY A 690 -21.14 15.25 -8.91
N GLN A 691 -21.11 16.33 -9.68
CA GLN A 691 -22.11 16.62 -10.71
C GLN A 691 -21.45 17.17 -11.96
N LEU A 692 -22.01 16.83 -13.11
CA LEU A 692 -21.63 17.38 -14.40
C LEU A 692 -22.35 18.70 -14.67
N GLN A 693 -21.68 19.58 -15.39
CA GLN A 693 -22.17 20.89 -15.78
C GLN A 693 -22.89 20.84 -17.14
N LEU A 694 -23.87 21.72 -17.34
CA LEU A 694 -24.52 21.89 -18.63
C LEU A 694 -23.49 22.24 -19.72
N ASN A 695 -23.61 21.62 -20.89
CA ASN A 695 -22.69 21.71 -22.04
C ASN A 695 -21.29 21.16 -21.81
N GLU A 696 -21.01 20.52 -20.67
CA GLU A 696 -19.75 19.83 -20.45
C GLU A 696 -19.60 18.68 -21.44
N GLN A 697 -18.45 18.62 -22.10
CA GLN A 697 -18.09 17.50 -22.97
C GLN A 697 -17.35 16.44 -22.16
N ILE A 698 -17.86 15.22 -22.20
CA ILE A 698 -17.24 14.09 -21.52
C ILE A 698 -16.82 13.03 -22.54
N THR A 699 -15.59 12.55 -22.39
CA THR A 699 -15.07 11.45 -23.21
C THR A 699 -15.61 10.13 -22.64
N VAL A 700 -16.43 9.43 -23.41
CA VAL A 700 -17.08 8.19 -22.99
C VAL A 700 -16.11 7.02 -23.13
N LEU A 701 -15.84 6.35 -22.02
CA LEU A 701 -14.98 5.18 -21.95
C LEU A 701 -15.79 3.87 -21.95
N GLU A 702 -17.06 3.93 -21.55
CA GLU A 702 -17.96 2.79 -21.46
C GLU A 702 -19.44 3.23 -21.52
N ARG A 703 -20.33 2.39 -22.06
CA ARG A 703 -21.79 2.54 -21.95
C ARG A 703 -22.41 1.28 -21.35
N ARG A 704 -23.43 1.44 -20.49
CA ARG A 704 -24.23 0.34 -19.93
C ARG A 704 -25.69 0.72 -19.85
N VAL A 705 -26.60 -0.23 -20.04
CA VAL A 705 -28.03 -0.02 -19.77
C VAL A 705 -28.41 -0.82 -18.52
N LEU A 706 -28.74 -0.12 -17.44
CA LEU A 706 -29.04 -0.69 -16.13
C LEU A 706 -30.16 0.08 -15.44
N GLY A 707 -31.14 -0.64 -14.88
CA GLY A 707 -32.21 -0.06 -14.06
C GLY A 707 -33.10 0.95 -14.79
N GLY A 708 -33.31 0.80 -16.10
CA GLY A 708 -34.09 1.75 -16.92
C GLY A 708 -33.31 3.00 -17.36
N PHE A 709 -31.98 3.02 -17.22
CA PHE A 709 -31.12 4.11 -17.67
C PHE A 709 -29.96 3.58 -18.51
N GLU A 710 -29.59 4.34 -19.54
CA GLU A 710 -28.28 4.28 -20.17
C GLU A 710 -27.30 5.11 -19.33
N TRP A 711 -26.20 4.49 -18.96
CA TRP A 711 -25.11 5.03 -18.16
C TRP A 711 -23.86 5.13 -19.01
N VAL A 712 -23.13 6.22 -18.87
CA VAL A 712 -21.82 6.44 -19.47
C VAL A 712 -20.76 6.50 -18.39
N ARG A 713 -19.60 5.87 -18.64
CA ARG A 713 -18.41 5.95 -17.80
C ARG A 713 -17.40 6.90 -18.42
N PHE A 714 -16.78 7.72 -17.59
CA PHE A 714 -15.67 8.62 -17.92
C PHE A 714 -14.68 8.64 -16.75
N ASP A 715 -13.62 9.44 -16.87
CA ASP A 715 -12.49 9.51 -15.92
C ASP A 715 -12.92 9.76 -14.46
N ARG A 716 -13.99 10.51 -14.23
CA ARG A 716 -14.48 10.87 -12.89
C ARG A 716 -15.59 9.97 -12.34
N GLY A 717 -16.10 9.00 -13.09
CA GLY A 717 -17.12 8.05 -12.62
C GLY A 717 -18.21 7.72 -13.64
N TRP A 718 -19.40 7.40 -13.13
CA TRP A 718 -20.58 7.03 -13.93
C TRP A 718 -21.68 8.08 -13.86
N SER A 719 -22.35 8.35 -14.97
CA SER A 719 -23.54 9.22 -15.01
C SER A 719 -24.57 8.67 -15.98
N ALA A 720 -25.85 8.94 -15.71
CA ALA A 720 -26.92 8.58 -16.63
C ALA A 720 -26.87 9.50 -17.86
N SER A 721 -26.74 8.93 -19.07
CA SER A 721 -26.86 9.64 -20.34
C SER A 721 -28.29 9.72 -20.82
N ARG A 722 -29.11 8.70 -20.54
CA ARG A 722 -30.51 8.63 -20.99
C ARG A 722 -31.34 7.77 -20.05
N ASN A 723 -32.60 8.11 -19.83
CA ASN A 723 -33.59 7.20 -19.27
C ASN A 723 -34.18 6.37 -20.43
N THR A 724 -33.94 5.06 -20.42
CA THR A 724 -34.40 4.17 -21.50
C THR A 724 -35.87 3.80 -21.38
N THR A 725 -36.50 4.04 -20.22
CA THR A 725 -37.94 3.83 -20.01
C THR A 725 -38.77 5.03 -20.45
N THR A 726 -38.34 6.26 -20.12
CA THR A 726 -39.08 7.49 -20.48
C THR A 726 -38.60 8.13 -21.79
N GLY A 727 -37.41 7.74 -22.27
CA GLY A 727 -36.77 8.34 -23.44
C GLY A 727 -36.03 9.65 -23.16
N GLU A 728 -36.13 10.19 -21.94
CA GLU A 728 -35.46 11.42 -21.53
C GLU A 728 -33.95 11.33 -21.70
N THR A 729 -33.34 12.34 -22.31
CA THR A 729 -31.90 12.35 -22.62
C THR A 729 -31.21 13.41 -21.78
N PHE A 730 -30.24 12.99 -20.97
CA PHE A 730 -29.42 13.86 -20.14
C PHE A 730 -28.10 14.25 -20.83
N MET A 731 -27.64 13.43 -21.78
CA MET A 731 -26.43 13.64 -22.56
C MET A 731 -26.63 13.13 -23.98
N SER A 732 -26.14 13.85 -24.97
CA SER A 732 -26.20 13.45 -26.38
C SER A 732 -24.92 13.77 -27.13
#